data_AF-A0A7X9RT77-F1
#
_entry.id   AF-A0A7X9RT77-F1
#
_cell.length_a   1.000
_cell.length_b   1.000
_cell.length_c   1.000
_cell.angle_alpha   90.00
_cell.angle_beta   90.00
_cell.angle_gamma   90.00
#
_symmetry.space_group_name_H-M   'P 1'
#
loop_
_entity.id
_entity.type
_entity.pdbx_description
1 polymer ?
#
loop_
_entity_poly.entity_id
_entity_poly.type
_entity_poly.pdbx_seq_one_letter_code
_entity_poly.pdbx_strand_id
1 'polypeptide(L)'
;MVSSKKGKSISLSYLISKTNKMLKNFILTIMRNKLLYILFFFSISSIVKGQVPYLINEVDVDFKDGTINAYHSEARDIIIPPFLNGEKVVAIAPRVFQLKKLSGVSLPKGLKRIEENAFFFNELKKLELPEGLEYIGPFAFSSNDIESVSFPSGLERIEKNAFYSNELKKLELPESMKYIGREAFSKNALKAVTLPDEVHFIGEEAFYKNIISTLHLPSKLIYLGPGAFKNNNLQHLLLPKQLKYIGAFAFEENMINEIQLPSGLQYIGKYAFNENALEKIELPESLLFLGEYAFSSEHFFTIELPTVGLKGQWYEVSDDKVNKFSSNEGACDVNSFFYYSVEKYKALDNDFVFNNGIIDKYVGPRSGSIIIPSKINNEKVIAIGAEAFKGLSLDKVIFPKELKTISESAFEGNLLVSIEFPKSLVSIGKSAFKDNEITDISFPETLTSIGKSAFEKNNITELHLPDHLTSIGKSAFARNKLKTVHFPKHLTTIPEDTFSFNKLVEIRLPPNLLAISDYAFFNNKLERIKFPNTLRKIGKSAFQLNNFESVKLPQNVVYIGPLAFSQNALKSYKLPSPEYDGMWKNCNNPDEVEPLNIAEYYYHVESYITKNEDYSVKEGEIIKYFGPGGDIIIPEYIQNQYINSIGASAFQYCNLYNVILPQRVTSIGNQAFEQNYLEKIVLHEGITDIGDSAFYDNNLKNLSIPKGIKTIRKNCFDYNQLESVQLPTGIKNIGYGAFQSNVIEKLNLPEGIENIAADAFNDNSLERLKLPQSLKSIGRDAFNYNILRTVEMSSHLQFIGIRAFFSNKLDKINLPNNLQFMGFDAFSQNRIYNLILPTPSPIEGVVYDHWYDERQDRICEYGEDVWEKGTYKLVLKEDNRILISVLFTNGKGNLKVSGDYKKSYTNLTHINFFVQKGSSIMLQTNKSTGGASKTLNYNDIKENKQMIVDFDAYQ
;
A
#
# COMPACT_ATOMS: atom_id res chain seq x y z
N MET A 1 -21.88 55.86 -9.89
CA MET A 1 -22.90 56.74 -10.48
C MET A 1 -22.57 56.97 -11.96
N VAL A 2 -23.45 56.48 -12.84
CA VAL A 2 -23.92 57.01 -14.14
C VAL A 2 -22.91 57.40 -15.26
N SER A 3 -23.14 56.72 -16.41
CA SER A 3 -22.94 57.01 -17.87
C SER A 3 -22.62 58.44 -18.35
N SER A 4 -22.12 58.77 -19.56
CA SER A 4 -21.94 58.11 -20.88
C SER A 4 -21.13 59.00 -21.85
N LYS A 5 -20.32 58.36 -22.71
CA LYS A 5 -19.96 58.58 -24.15
C LYS A 5 -20.21 59.91 -24.91
N LYS A 6 -19.16 60.33 -25.66
CA LYS A 6 -19.00 60.56 -27.14
C LYS A 6 -17.86 61.60 -27.32
N GLY A 7 -16.91 61.58 -28.27
CA GLY A 7 -16.60 60.81 -29.48
C GLY A 7 -15.94 61.74 -30.55
N LYS A 8 -15.00 61.20 -31.35
CA LYS A 8 -14.37 61.72 -32.62
C LYS A 8 -13.15 62.66 -32.51
N SER A 9 -12.17 62.70 -33.43
CA SER A 9 -11.57 61.73 -34.38
C SER A 9 -10.30 62.38 -34.99
N ILE A 10 -9.21 61.60 -34.96
CA ILE A 10 -7.90 61.58 -35.66
C ILE A 10 -7.66 62.49 -36.89
N SER A 11 -6.43 63.01 -37.01
CA SER A 11 -5.72 63.10 -38.31
C SER A 11 -4.30 62.51 -38.23
N LEU A 12 -3.89 61.87 -39.33
CA LEU A 12 -2.88 60.82 -39.46
C LEU A 12 -1.70 61.31 -40.30
N SER A 13 -0.88 62.22 -39.77
CA SER A 13 0.31 62.71 -40.52
C SER A 13 1.44 63.31 -39.65
N TYR A 14 1.35 63.23 -38.32
CA TYR A 14 2.34 63.87 -37.42
C TYR A 14 3.10 62.91 -36.49
N LEU A 15 2.81 61.60 -36.51
CA LEU A 15 3.48 60.64 -35.61
C LEU A 15 4.59 59.78 -36.24
N ILE A 16 4.99 60.05 -37.48
CA ILE A 16 6.01 59.26 -38.20
C ILE A 16 7.10 60.20 -38.75
N SER A 17 7.97 60.75 -37.88
CA SER A 17 9.25 61.30 -38.37
C SER A 17 10.40 61.44 -37.35
N LYS A 18 10.32 60.91 -36.12
CA LYS A 18 11.41 61.11 -35.15
C LYS A 18 11.84 59.95 -34.23
N THR A 19 11.51 58.71 -34.57
CA THR A 19 11.92 57.52 -33.79
C THR A 19 12.57 56.39 -34.59
N ASN A 20 13.02 56.67 -35.83
CA ASN A 20 13.54 55.62 -36.74
C ASN A 20 15.01 55.77 -37.17
N LYS A 21 15.83 56.53 -36.43
CA LYS A 21 17.28 56.63 -36.71
C LYS A 21 18.16 55.83 -35.73
N MET A 22 17.70 55.55 -34.50
CA MET A 22 18.39 54.61 -33.59
C MET A 22 18.02 53.14 -33.84
N LEU A 23 16.80 52.84 -34.30
CA LEU A 23 16.39 51.48 -34.64
C LEU A 23 17.11 50.96 -35.91
N LYS A 24 17.46 51.86 -36.84
CA LYS A 24 18.15 51.48 -38.09
C LYS A 24 19.61 51.06 -37.88
N ASN A 25 20.32 51.62 -36.89
CA ASN A 25 21.69 51.21 -36.57
C ASN A 25 21.76 49.98 -35.65
N PHE A 26 20.71 49.69 -34.89
CA PHE A 26 20.58 48.43 -34.14
C PHE A 26 20.24 47.25 -35.07
N ILE A 27 19.38 47.46 -36.07
CA ILE A 27 19.02 46.43 -37.07
C ILE A 27 20.17 46.16 -38.05
N LEU A 28 21.00 47.14 -38.40
CA LEU A 28 22.17 46.93 -39.28
C LEU A 28 23.32 46.17 -38.62
N THR A 29 23.38 46.13 -37.28
CA THR A 29 24.35 45.31 -36.54
C THR A 29 23.86 43.86 -36.38
N ILE A 30 22.54 43.65 -36.28
CA ILE A 30 21.92 42.30 -36.29
C ILE A 30 21.91 41.70 -37.71
N MET A 31 21.86 42.52 -38.75
CA MET A 31 21.89 42.07 -40.16
C MET A 31 23.29 41.71 -40.68
N ARG A 32 24.36 41.92 -39.89
CA ARG A 32 25.74 41.56 -40.25
C ARG A 32 26.19 40.18 -39.74
N ASN A 33 25.31 39.43 -39.07
CA ASN A 33 25.50 38.03 -38.66
C ASN A 33 24.63 37.03 -39.46
N LYS A 34 24.34 37.34 -40.72
CA LYS A 34 23.65 36.46 -41.68
C LYS A 34 24.63 35.66 -42.56
N LEU A 35 25.66 35.09 -41.95
CA LEU A 35 26.50 34.04 -42.57
C LEU A 35 26.16 32.64 -42.06
N LEU A 36 25.25 32.51 -41.08
CA LEU A 36 24.92 31.21 -40.45
C LEU A 36 23.63 30.54 -40.94
N TYR A 37 22.84 31.16 -41.82
CA TYR A 37 21.49 30.66 -42.17
C TYR A 37 21.22 30.43 -43.66
N ILE A 38 22.21 30.64 -44.55
CA ILE A 38 22.04 30.51 -46.02
C ILE A 38 22.86 29.32 -46.60
N LEU A 39 23.43 28.46 -45.75
CA LEU A 39 24.00 27.16 -46.17
C LEU A 39 23.04 25.98 -45.89
N PHE A 40 21.77 26.28 -45.63
CA PHE A 40 20.72 25.29 -45.48
C PHE A 40 19.76 25.46 -46.67
N PHE A 41 19.86 24.50 -47.61
CA PHE A 41 18.91 24.10 -48.65
C PHE A 41 19.20 24.38 -50.15
N PHE A 42 19.39 23.24 -50.83
CA PHE A 42 19.45 22.90 -52.28
C PHE A 42 20.80 23.14 -52.98
N SER A 43 21.47 22.14 -53.58
CA SER A 43 20.93 21.06 -54.42
C SER A 43 21.77 19.76 -54.40
N ILE A 44 21.06 18.66 -54.70
CA ILE A 44 21.54 17.29 -54.85
C ILE A 44 22.36 17.16 -56.15
N SER A 45 23.57 16.58 -56.07
CA SER A 45 23.95 15.36 -56.81
C SER A 45 25.46 15.08 -56.68
N SER A 46 25.75 13.84 -56.26
CA SER A 46 27.04 13.12 -56.29
C SER A 46 28.14 13.45 -55.26
N ILE A 47 28.32 12.50 -54.32
CA ILE A 47 29.58 12.00 -53.71
C ILE A 47 30.13 12.75 -52.48
N VAL A 48 29.77 12.29 -51.25
CA VAL A 48 30.62 11.64 -50.20
C VAL A 48 29.81 11.54 -48.89
N LYS A 49 29.92 10.38 -48.22
CA LYS A 49 29.31 9.95 -46.94
C LYS A 49 29.58 10.89 -45.75
N GLY A 50 28.56 11.06 -44.90
CA GLY A 50 28.69 11.51 -43.51
C GLY A 50 27.48 12.34 -43.07
N GLN A 51 26.47 11.71 -42.45
CA GLN A 51 25.51 12.46 -41.63
C GLN A 51 26.29 13.07 -40.45
N VAL A 52 26.06 14.34 -40.14
CA VAL A 52 26.62 14.95 -38.93
C VAL A 52 25.90 14.34 -37.73
N PRO A 53 26.61 13.80 -36.72
CA PRO A 53 25.98 13.22 -35.55
C PRO A 53 25.07 14.23 -34.82
N TYR A 54 23.90 13.77 -34.37
CA TYR A 54 22.87 14.58 -33.73
C TYR A 54 23.19 14.81 -32.26
N LEU A 55 23.27 16.08 -31.82
CA LEU A 55 23.46 16.42 -30.42
C LEU A 55 22.14 16.30 -29.65
N ILE A 56 22.10 15.35 -28.70
CA ILE A 56 20.94 15.15 -27.81
C ILE A 56 20.72 16.39 -26.94
N ASN A 57 19.46 16.78 -26.78
CA ASN A 57 19.02 17.85 -25.89
C ASN A 57 17.91 17.38 -24.92
N GLU A 58 17.41 18.31 -24.10
CA GLU A 58 16.49 18.04 -22.98
C GLU A 58 15.14 17.46 -23.40
N VAL A 59 14.68 17.67 -24.64
CA VAL A 59 13.41 17.10 -25.11
C VAL A 59 13.55 15.66 -25.62
N ASP A 60 14.77 15.22 -25.91
CA ASP A 60 15.05 13.90 -26.47
C ASP A 60 15.15 12.82 -25.38
N VAL A 61 15.29 13.20 -24.10
CA VAL A 61 15.58 12.29 -23.01
C VAL A 61 14.87 12.65 -21.72
N ASP A 62 14.54 11.63 -20.91
CA ASP A 62 14.17 11.83 -19.52
C ASP A 62 15.43 11.89 -18.67
N PHE A 63 15.83 13.08 -18.23
CA PHE A 63 17.07 13.28 -17.48
C PHE A 63 16.79 13.69 -16.03
N LYS A 64 17.31 12.91 -15.07
CA LYS A 64 17.12 13.15 -13.63
C LYS A 64 18.33 12.66 -12.84
N ASP A 65 18.78 13.47 -11.87
CA ASP A 65 19.86 13.15 -10.94
C ASP A 65 21.15 12.71 -11.66
N GLY A 66 21.55 13.45 -12.70
CA GLY A 66 22.72 13.13 -13.53
C GLY A 66 22.58 11.88 -14.42
N THR A 67 21.39 11.27 -14.49
CA THR A 67 21.15 10.01 -15.19
C THR A 67 20.16 10.18 -16.34
N ILE A 68 20.48 9.62 -17.51
CA ILE A 68 19.53 9.49 -18.63
C ILE A 68 18.66 8.25 -18.37
N ASN A 69 17.35 8.45 -18.26
CA ASN A 69 16.36 7.42 -17.89
C ASN A 69 15.50 6.94 -19.07
N ALA A 70 15.36 7.75 -20.12
CA ALA A 70 14.68 7.36 -21.35
C ALA A 70 15.23 8.14 -22.55
N TYR A 71 15.03 7.61 -23.75
CA TYR A 71 15.37 8.26 -25.02
C TYR A 71 14.18 8.19 -25.99
N HIS A 72 13.75 9.36 -26.45
CA HIS A 72 12.51 9.61 -27.19
C HIS A 72 12.76 10.05 -28.65
N SER A 73 14.00 10.33 -29.03
CA SER A 73 14.34 10.76 -30.39
C SER A 73 14.56 9.58 -31.35
N GLU A 74 14.35 9.84 -32.64
CA GLU A 74 14.58 8.89 -33.74
C GLU A 74 15.99 9.02 -34.33
N ALA A 75 16.83 9.91 -33.79
CA ALA A 75 18.21 10.08 -34.27
C ALA A 75 19.03 8.81 -34.01
N ARG A 76 19.81 8.41 -35.02
CA ARG A 76 20.55 7.13 -35.04
C ARG A 76 22.05 7.29 -34.83
N ASP A 77 22.62 8.43 -35.19
CA ASP A 77 24.02 8.77 -34.88
C ASP A 77 23.99 9.96 -33.92
N ILE A 78 24.38 9.74 -32.67
CA ILE A 78 24.09 10.67 -31.57
C ILE A 78 25.35 11.11 -30.80
N ILE A 79 25.31 12.33 -30.28
CA ILE A 79 26.27 12.87 -29.31
C ILE A 79 25.50 13.11 -28.01
N ILE A 80 25.91 12.43 -26.94
CA ILE A 80 25.42 12.72 -25.59
C ILE A 80 26.29 13.85 -25.02
N PRO A 81 25.74 15.04 -24.73
CA PRO A 81 26.53 16.15 -24.19
C PRO A 81 26.99 15.84 -22.75
N PRO A 82 28.08 16.48 -22.28
CA PRO A 82 28.53 16.34 -20.90
C PRO A 82 27.57 16.94 -19.85
N PHE A 83 26.65 17.80 -20.28
CA PHE A 83 25.64 18.41 -19.42
C PHE A 83 24.26 18.40 -20.08
N LEU A 84 23.23 18.11 -19.29
CA LEU A 84 21.80 18.23 -19.61
C LEU A 84 21.12 18.94 -18.43
N ASN A 85 20.19 19.87 -18.66
CA ASN A 85 19.54 20.66 -17.61
C ASN A 85 20.54 21.38 -16.65
N GLY A 86 21.76 21.66 -17.12
CA GLY A 86 22.83 22.24 -16.29
C GLY A 86 23.54 21.26 -15.33
N GLU A 87 23.15 19.98 -15.29
CA GLU A 87 23.83 18.94 -14.49
C GLU A 87 24.70 18.04 -15.35
N LYS A 88 25.74 17.44 -14.76
CA LYS A 88 26.64 16.53 -15.47
C LYS A 88 25.95 15.20 -15.77
N VAL A 89 26.14 14.69 -16.98
CA VAL A 89 25.72 13.33 -17.33
C VAL A 89 26.74 12.34 -16.75
N VAL A 90 26.34 11.61 -15.70
CA VAL A 90 27.19 10.65 -14.98
C VAL A 90 26.77 9.21 -15.18
N ALA A 91 25.52 8.93 -15.59
CA ALA A 91 25.05 7.58 -15.82
C ALA A 91 24.01 7.46 -16.96
N ILE A 92 23.93 6.26 -17.53
CA ILE A 92 22.87 5.84 -18.47
C ILE A 92 22.12 4.68 -17.84
N ALA A 93 20.82 4.86 -17.59
CA ALA A 93 19.96 3.88 -16.92
C ALA A 93 19.71 2.63 -17.78
N PRO A 94 19.10 1.56 -17.21
CA PRO A 94 18.84 0.34 -17.96
C PRO A 94 17.94 0.57 -19.18
N ARG A 95 18.25 -0.09 -20.30
CA ARG A 95 17.44 -0.16 -21.54
C ARG A 95 17.17 1.16 -22.27
N VAL A 96 17.84 2.26 -21.90
CA VAL A 96 17.56 3.61 -22.45
C VAL A 96 17.66 3.67 -23.97
N PHE A 97 18.74 3.14 -24.55
CA PHE A 97 18.99 3.12 -26.00
C PHE A 97 18.79 1.73 -26.61
N GLN A 98 18.04 0.84 -25.94
CA GLN A 98 17.77 -0.50 -26.45
C GLN A 98 16.90 -0.45 -27.71
N LEU A 99 17.25 -1.24 -28.74
CA LEU A 99 16.46 -1.40 -29.97
C LEU A 99 16.20 -0.08 -30.74
N LYS A 100 17.10 0.91 -30.61
CA LYS A 100 16.97 2.24 -31.24
C LYS A 100 17.63 2.33 -32.62
N LYS A 101 18.21 1.23 -33.11
CA LYS A 101 18.94 1.17 -34.38
C LYS A 101 20.05 2.22 -34.49
N LEU A 102 20.68 2.55 -33.36
CA LEU A 102 21.77 3.53 -33.33
C LEU A 102 22.93 3.04 -34.21
N SER A 103 23.36 3.86 -35.16
CA SER A 103 24.53 3.63 -36.02
C SER A 103 25.81 4.25 -35.45
N GLY A 104 25.70 5.21 -34.52
CA GLY A 104 26.83 5.87 -33.87
C GLY A 104 26.46 6.50 -32.54
N VAL A 105 27.42 6.52 -31.60
CA VAL A 105 27.27 7.20 -30.31
C VAL A 105 28.60 7.81 -29.88
N SER A 106 28.57 9.09 -29.48
CA SER A 106 29.66 9.76 -28.78
C SER A 106 29.29 9.95 -27.31
N LEU A 107 30.06 9.32 -26.42
CA LEU A 107 29.85 9.34 -24.97
C LEU A 107 30.59 10.53 -24.32
N PRO A 108 29.99 11.20 -23.32
CA PRO A 108 30.59 12.40 -22.74
C PRO A 108 31.72 12.07 -21.76
N LYS A 109 32.66 13.02 -21.65
CA LYS A 109 33.63 13.02 -20.55
C LYS A 109 32.90 13.15 -19.20
N GLY A 110 33.31 12.35 -18.23
CA GLY A 110 32.71 12.34 -16.88
C GLY A 110 31.61 11.29 -16.67
N LEU A 111 31.23 10.55 -17.73
CA LEU A 111 30.34 9.40 -17.59
C LEU A 111 31.00 8.32 -16.72
N LYS A 112 30.30 7.87 -15.68
CA LYS A 112 30.78 6.89 -14.71
C LYS A 112 30.18 5.50 -14.89
N ARG A 113 28.92 5.42 -15.31
CA ARG A 113 28.18 4.14 -15.35
C ARG A 113 27.32 4.00 -16.60
N ILE A 114 27.34 2.81 -17.18
CA ILE A 114 26.41 2.38 -18.23
C ILE A 114 25.69 1.14 -17.72
N GLU A 115 24.39 1.22 -17.51
CA GLU A 115 23.62 0.14 -16.86
C GLU A 115 23.19 -0.98 -17.82
N GLU A 116 22.50 -1.97 -17.27
CA GLU A 116 22.05 -3.17 -17.99
C GLU A 116 21.28 -2.83 -19.29
N ASN A 117 21.61 -3.51 -20.39
CA ASN A 117 20.94 -3.39 -21.68
C ASN A 117 20.94 -1.95 -22.29
N ALA A 118 21.75 -1.02 -21.78
CA ALA A 118 21.68 0.39 -22.17
C ALA A 118 21.73 0.63 -23.69
N PHE A 119 22.59 -0.08 -24.43
CA PHE A 119 22.75 -0.01 -25.89
C PHE A 119 22.48 -1.37 -26.58
N PHE A 120 21.69 -2.24 -25.96
CA PHE A 120 21.38 -3.58 -26.50
C PHE A 120 20.65 -3.50 -27.86
N PHE A 121 21.07 -4.33 -28.82
CA PHE A 121 20.43 -4.48 -30.14
C PHE A 121 20.38 -3.18 -30.95
N ASN A 122 21.57 -2.71 -31.34
CA ASN A 122 21.74 -1.55 -32.21
C ASN A 122 22.69 -1.89 -33.38
N GLU A 123 23.14 -0.89 -34.15
CA GLU A 123 23.97 -1.03 -35.35
C GLU A 123 25.32 -0.27 -35.17
N LEU A 124 25.81 -0.18 -33.92
CA LEU A 124 27.01 0.57 -33.58
C LEU A 124 28.25 -0.13 -34.16
N LYS A 125 29.06 0.60 -34.94
CA LYS A 125 30.29 0.05 -35.56
C LYS A 125 31.58 0.39 -34.84
N LYS A 126 31.62 1.55 -34.20
CA LYS A 126 32.79 2.05 -33.46
C LYS A 126 32.33 2.57 -32.11
N LEU A 127 33.09 2.23 -31.07
CA LEU A 127 32.80 2.66 -29.71
C LEU A 127 34.06 3.17 -29.01
N GLU A 128 34.00 4.40 -28.53
CA GLU A 128 35.05 5.00 -27.70
C GLU A 128 34.48 5.20 -26.29
N LEU A 129 34.99 4.44 -25.31
CA LEU A 129 34.58 4.58 -23.92
C LEU A 129 35.37 5.72 -23.27
N PRO A 130 34.71 6.63 -22.52
CA PRO A 130 35.38 7.78 -21.94
C PRO A 130 36.27 7.38 -20.76
N GLU A 131 37.42 8.05 -20.60
CA GLU A 131 38.25 7.92 -19.40
C GLU A 131 37.47 8.25 -18.13
N GLY A 132 37.71 7.45 -17.08
CA GLY A 132 37.02 7.54 -15.80
C GLY A 132 35.68 6.82 -15.72
N LEU A 133 35.26 6.08 -16.76
CA LEU A 133 34.14 5.14 -16.70
C LEU A 133 34.48 3.97 -15.77
N GLU A 134 33.61 3.72 -14.79
CA GLU A 134 33.84 2.77 -13.70
C GLU A 134 33.03 1.47 -13.87
N TYR A 135 31.92 1.50 -14.59
CA TYR A 135 31.00 0.36 -14.68
C TYR A 135 30.33 0.23 -16.06
N ILE A 136 30.36 -0.99 -16.60
CA ILE A 136 29.63 -1.43 -17.79
C ILE A 136 28.74 -2.60 -17.38
N GLY A 137 27.44 -2.39 -17.38
CA GLY A 137 26.45 -3.35 -16.91
C GLY A 137 26.21 -4.52 -17.86
N PRO A 138 25.47 -5.53 -17.38
CA PRO A 138 25.12 -6.70 -18.19
C PRO A 138 24.46 -6.35 -19.51
N PHE A 139 24.84 -7.02 -20.60
CA PHE A 139 24.29 -6.80 -21.95
C PHE A 139 24.41 -5.35 -22.50
N ALA A 140 25.18 -4.47 -21.87
CA ALA A 140 25.18 -3.04 -22.17
C ALA A 140 25.40 -2.72 -23.66
N PHE A 141 26.30 -3.43 -24.36
CA PHE A 141 26.61 -3.27 -25.78
C PHE A 141 26.40 -4.56 -26.59
N SER A 142 25.56 -5.47 -26.09
CA SER A 142 25.28 -6.74 -26.79
C SER A 142 24.48 -6.54 -28.07
N SER A 143 24.71 -7.40 -29.06
CA SER A 143 24.01 -7.42 -30.35
C SER A 143 24.16 -6.11 -31.11
N ASN A 144 25.41 -5.77 -31.44
CA ASN A 144 25.78 -4.61 -32.25
C ASN A 144 26.75 -5.04 -33.36
N ASP A 145 27.30 -4.09 -34.12
CA ASP A 145 28.27 -4.33 -35.18
C ASP A 145 29.68 -3.82 -34.81
N ILE A 146 30.02 -3.78 -33.50
CA ILE A 146 31.21 -3.05 -33.03
C ILE A 146 32.48 -3.78 -33.48
N GLU A 147 33.29 -3.12 -34.32
CA GLU A 147 34.52 -3.69 -34.87
C GLU A 147 35.75 -3.45 -33.98
N SER A 148 35.72 -2.38 -33.18
CA SER A 148 36.79 -1.98 -32.26
C SER A 148 36.24 -1.17 -31.09
N VAL A 149 36.88 -1.35 -29.92
CA VAL A 149 36.58 -0.62 -28.69
C VAL A 149 37.88 -0.25 -28.00
N SER A 150 37.95 0.98 -27.48
CA SER A 150 39.02 1.41 -26.58
C SER A 150 38.49 1.38 -25.15
N PHE A 151 39.16 0.63 -24.27
CA PHE A 151 38.80 0.55 -22.86
C PHE A 151 39.53 1.61 -22.02
N PRO A 152 38.86 2.20 -21.00
CA PRO A 152 39.49 3.19 -20.15
C PRO A 152 40.44 2.54 -19.15
N SER A 153 41.51 3.26 -18.82
CA SER A 153 42.66 2.75 -18.04
C SER A 153 42.35 2.24 -16.62
N GLY A 154 41.24 2.67 -16.02
CA GLY A 154 40.83 2.30 -14.66
C GLY A 154 39.70 1.27 -14.57
N LEU A 155 39.25 0.71 -15.71
CA LEU A 155 38.16 -0.27 -15.71
C LEU A 155 38.63 -1.60 -15.14
N GLU A 156 37.98 -2.08 -14.07
CA GLU A 156 38.40 -3.33 -13.41
C GLU A 156 37.54 -4.55 -13.80
N ARG A 157 36.35 -4.33 -14.37
CA ARG A 157 35.36 -5.40 -14.61
C ARG A 157 34.58 -5.18 -15.89
N ILE A 158 34.23 -6.29 -16.55
CA ILE A 158 33.28 -6.35 -17.65
C ILE A 158 32.21 -7.38 -17.30
N GLU A 159 30.94 -6.95 -17.23
CA GLU A 159 29.83 -7.79 -16.78
C GLU A 159 29.32 -8.76 -17.85
N LYS A 160 28.40 -9.66 -17.45
CA LYS A 160 27.86 -10.70 -18.34
C LYS A 160 27.28 -10.14 -19.65
N ASN A 161 27.60 -10.78 -20.76
CA ASN A 161 27.14 -10.45 -22.11
C ASN A 161 27.44 -9.02 -22.55
N ALA A 162 28.32 -8.25 -21.88
CA ALA A 162 28.48 -6.82 -22.15
C ALA A 162 28.78 -6.49 -23.63
N PHE A 163 29.57 -7.30 -24.32
CA PHE A 163 29.91 -7.18 -25.76
C PHE A 163 29.54 -8.45 -26.57
N TYR A 164 28.55 -9.22 -26.10
CA TYR A 164 28.07 -10.42 -26.81
C TYR A 164 27.56 -10.08 -28.22
N SER A 165 27.84 -10.92 -29.21
CA SER A 165 27.34 -10.78 -30.59
C SER A 165 27.70 -9.44 -31.22
N ASN A 166 28.99 -9.24 -31.48
CA ASN A 166 29.58 -8.06 -32.13
C ASN A 166 30.59 -8.50 -33.21
N GLU A 167 31.36 -7.56 -33.77
CA GLU A 167 32.33 -7.81 -34.85
C GLU A 167 33.78 -7.49 -34.40
N LEU A 168 34.08 -7.57 -33.09
CA LEU A 168 35.38 -7.18 -32.55
C LEU A 168 36.50 -8.05 -33.14
N LYS A 169 37.47 -7.41 -33.79
CA LYS A 169 38.61 -8.10 -34.45
C LYS A 169 39.84 -8.22 -33.55
N LYS A 170 39.97 -7.29 -32.60
CA LYS A 170 41.09 -7.18 -31.65
C LYS A 170 40.54 -6.80 -30.28
N LEU A 171 41.20 -7.31 -29.24
CA LEU A 171 40.90 -6.98 -27.85
C LEU A 171 42.15 -6.52 -27.12
N GLU A 172 42.12 -5.31 -26.57
CA GLU A 172 43.15 -4.74 -25.70
C GLU A 172 42.49 -4.32 -24.38
N LEU A 173 42.72 -5.10 -23.32
CA LEU A 173 42.16 -4.83 -21.99
C LEU A 173 43.18 -4.02 -21.15
N PRO A 174 42.72 -3.10 -20.28
CA PRO A 174 43.62 -2.36 -19.40
C PRO A 174 44.24 -3.27 -18.32
N GLU A 175 45.44 -2.93 -17.85
CA GLU A 175 46.14 -3.68 -16.78
C GLU A 175 45.35 -3.75 -15.46
N SER A 176 44.41 -2.83 -15.24
CA SER A 176 43.50 -2.84 -14.08
C SER A 176 42.43 -3.95 -14.14
N MET A 177 42.27 -4.62 -15.29
CA MET A 177 41.21 -5.59 -15.51
C MET A 177 41.37 -6.83 -14.62
N LYS A 178 40.34 -7.13 -13.82
CA LYS A 178 40.32 -8.26 -12.88
C LYS A 178 39.28 -9.33 -13.23
N TYR A 179 38.17 -8.92 -13.86
CA TYR A 179 36.98 -9.74 -14.05
C TYR A 179 36.42 -9.64 -15.47
N ILE A 180 36.25 -10.80 -16.13
CA ILE A 180 35.55 -10.93 -17.41
C ILE A 180 34.33 -11.81 -17.21
N GLY A 181 33.13 -11.25 -17.36
CA GLY A 181 31.86 -11.91 -17.11
C GLY A 181 31.48 -12.99 -18.14
N ARG A 182 30.42 -13.74 -17.82
CA ARG A 182 29.83 -14.76 -18.70
C ARG A 182 29.50 -14.18 -20.08
N GLU A 183 29.86 -14.86 -21.15
CA GLU A 183 29.56 -14.49 -22.54
C GLU A 183 29.99 -13.07 -22.94
N ALA A 184 30.88 -12.43 -22.16
CA ALA A 184 31.18 -11.00 -22.29
C ALA A 184 31.68 -10.61 -23.70
N PHE A 185 32.45 -11.48 -24.35
CA PHE A 185 33.01 -11.32 -25.70
C PHE A 185 32.64 -12.48 -26.63
N SER A 186 31.56 -13.21 -26.33
CA SER A 186 31.12 -14.32 -27.17
C SER A 186 30.53 -13.81 -28.51
N LYS A 187 30.63 -14.62 -29.56
CA LYS A 187 30.13 -14.33 -30.92
C LYS A 187 30.72 -13.04 -31.46
N ASN A 188 32.05 -13.01 -31.55
CA ASN A 188 32.83 -11.91 -32.11
C ASN A 188 33.79 -12.44 -33.20
N ALA A 189 34.65 -11.58 -33.73
CA ALA A 189 35.65 -11.91 -34.77
C ALA A 189 37.09 -11.86 -34.24
N LEU A 190 37.30 -12.13 -32.94
CA LEU A 190 38.61 -11.97 -32.30
C LEU A 190 39.59 -13.02 -32.83
N LYS A 191 40.72 -12.58 -33.40
CA LYS A 191 41.77 -13.47 -33.93
C LYS A 191 42.89 -13.75 -32.94
N ALA A 192 43.24 -12.78 -32.12
CA ALA A 192 44.27 -12.90 -31.10
C ALA A 192 43.83 -12.20 -29.82
N VAL A 193 44.08 -12.84 -28.68
CA VAL A 193 43.70 -12.34 -27.36
C VAL A 193 44.89 -12.47 -26.40
N THR A 194 45.23 -11.36 -25.75
CA THR A 194 46.21 -11.34 -24.65
C THR A 194 45.50 -10.75 -23.43
N LEU A 195 45.44 -11.52 -22.35
CA LEU A 195 44.74 -11.12 -21.13
C LEU A 195 45.75 -10.61 -20.08
N PRO A 196 45.47 -9.48 -19.40
CA PRO A 196 46.33 -8.97 -18.32
C PRO A 196 46.52 -9.96 -17.18
N ASP A 197 47.70 -9.93 -16.52
CA ASP A 197 48.06 -10.86 -15.45
C ASP A 197 47.20 -10.74 -14.18
N GLU A 198 46.54 -9.60 -13.98
CA GLU A 198 45.61 -9.35 -12.87
C GLU A 198 44.20 -9.91 -13.13
N VAL A 199 43.93 -10.50 -14.31
CA VAL A 199 42.67 -11.19 -14.58
C VAL A 199 42.69 -12.55 -13.86
N HIS A 200 41.92 -12.64 -12.78
CA HIS A 200 41.80 -13.87 -11.99
C HIS A 200 40.53 -14.67 -12.36
N PHE A 201 39.60 -14.06 -13.11
CA PHE A 201 38.32 -14.67 -13.47
C PHE A 201 37.94 -14.47 -14.95
N ILE A 202 37.66 -15.57 -15.64
CA ILE A 202 37.10 -15.63 -17.00
C ILE A 202 35.79 -16.44 -16.92
N GLY A 203 34.67 -15.77 -17.20
CA GLY A 203 33.33 -16.33 -17.07
C GLY A 203 32.96 -17.40 -18.10
N GLU A 204 31.83 -18.07 -17.85
CA GLU A 204 31.23 -19.06 -18.76
C GLU A 204 31.08 -18.49 -20.17
N GLU A 205 31.54 -19.20 -21.19
CA GLU A 205 31.43 -18.79 -22.60
C GLU A 205 32.01 -17.40 -22.92
N ALA A 206 32.88 -16.84 -22.08
CA ALA A 206 33.36 -15.45 -22.21
C ALA A 206 33.90 -15.12 -23.61
N PHE A 207 34.55 -16.06 -24.30
CA PHE A 207 35.07 -15.95 -25.66
C PHE A 207 34.50 -17.02 -26.62
N TYR A 208 33.33 -17.59 -26.31
CA TYR A 208 32.69 -18.61 -27.14
C TYR A 208 32.42 -18.09 -28.56
N LYS A 209 32.68 -18.91 -29.58
CA LYS A 209 32.39 -18.63 -31.00
C LYS A 209 33.10 -17.37 -31.50
N ASN A 210 34.43 -17.43 -31.48
CA ASN A 210 35.32 -16.43 -32.08
C ASN A 210 36.20 -17.12 -33.15
N ILE A 211 37.27 -16.47 -33.60
CA ILE A 211 38.26 -17.04 -34.52
C ILE A 211 39.67 -17.02 -33.91
N ILE A 212 39.77 -17.17 -32.59
CA ILE A 212 41.02 -16.99 -31.84
C ILE A 212 42.00 -18.10 -32.22
N SER A 213 43.13 -17.74 -32.81
CA SER A 213 44.23 -18.66 -33.12
C SER A 213 45.44 -18.48 -32.21
N THR A 214 45.51 -17.36 -31.48
CA THR A 214 46.62 -17.04 -30.56
C THR A 214 46.06 -16.50 -29.26
N LEU A 215 46.35 -17.19 -28.16
CA LEU A 215 45.84 -16.89 -26.82
C LEU A 215 46.96 -16.88 -25.80
N HIS A 216 47.10 -15.77 -25.06
CA HIS A 216 47.94 -15.70 -23.87
C HIS A 216 47.04 -15.56 -22.63
N LEU A 217 47.06 -16.59 -21.77
CA LEU A 217 46.33 -16.62 -20.51
C LEU A 217 47.12 -15.92 -19.39
N PRO A 218 46.45 -15.33 -18.39
CA PRO A 218 47.10 -14.70 -17.24
C PRO A 218 47.93 -15.71 -16.44
N SER A 219 49.13 -15.32 -16.01
CA SER A 219 50.04 -16.20 -15.26
C SER A 219 49.52 -16.60 -13.87
N LYS A 220 48.64 -15.77 -13.28
CA LYS A 220 47.94 -16.00 -12.00
C LYS A 220 46.59 -16.70 -12.15
N LEU A 221 46.19 -17.09 -13.37
CA LEU A 221 44.90 -17.72 -13.60
C LEU A 221 44.82 -19.09 -12.89
N ILE A 222 43.87 -19.23 -11.98
CA ILE A 222 43.63 -20.46 -11.22
C ILE A 222 42.48 -21.27 -11.83
N TYR A 223 41.49 -20.60 -12.43
CA TYR A 223 40.23 -21.18 -12.88
C TYR A 223 39.86 -20.70 -14.28
N LEU A 224 39.37 -21.61 -15.11
CA LEU A 224 38.82 -21.31 -16.42
C LEU A 224 37.33 -21.70 -16.51
N GLY A 225 36.48 -20.76 -16.89
CA GLY A 225 35.02 -20.94 -16.98
C GLY A 225 34.56 -21.98 -18.01
N PRO A 226 33.35 -22.57 -17.84
CA PRO A 226 32.82 -23.51 -18.81
C PRO A 226 32.60 -22.84 -20.16
N GLY A 227 32.96 -23.48 -21.27
CA GLY A 227 32.81 -22.92 -22.61
C GLY A 227 33.67 -21.69 -22.90
N ALA A 228 34.56 -21.26 -21.99
CA ALA A 228 35.23 -19.95 -22.06
C ALA A 228 35.88 -19.66 -23.41
N PHE A 229 36.46 -20.67 -24.07
CA PHE A 229 37.09 -20.60 -25.38
C PHE A 229 36.51 -21.63 -26.37
N LYS A 230 35.27 -22.09 -26.16
CA LYS A 230 34.58 -23.03 -27.06
C LYS A 230 34.44 -22.45 -28.48
N ASN A 231 34.53 -23.28 -29.51
CA ASN A 231 34.33 -22.94 -30.92
C ASN A 231 35.25 -21.78 -31.35
N ASN A 232 36.55 -22.10 -31.41
CA ASN A 232 37.63 -21.18 -31.78
C ASN A 232 38.65 -21.91 -32.68
N ASN A 233 39.76 -21.24 -33.02
CA ASN A 233 40.78 -21.76 -33.94
C ASN A 233 42.12 -22.06 -33.23
N LEU A 234 42.09 -22.39 -31.94
CA LEU A 234 43.32 -22.62 -31.17
C LEU A 234 44.00 -23.91 -31.63
N GLN A 235 45.29 -23.82 -31.99
CA GLN A 235 46.13 -24.97 -32.34
C GLN A 235 47.17 -25.29 -31.26
N HIS A 236 47.79 -24.25 -30.71
CA HIS A 236 48.74 -24.35 -29.61
C HIS A 236 48.21 -23.55 -28.41
N LEU A 237 48.36 -24.13 -27.22
CA LEU A 237 47.88 -23.52 -25.99
C LEU A 237 48.87 -23.77 -24.85
N LEU A 238 49.34 -22.69 -24.24
CA LEU A 238 50.13 -22.75 -23.01
C LEU A 238 49.21 -22.47 -21.82
N LEU A 239 49.04 -23.48 -20.97
CA LEU A 239 48.28 -23.33 -19.73
C LEU A 239 49.18 -22.75 -18.62
N PRO A 240 48.68 -21.80 -17.81
CA PRO A 240 49.45 -21.23 -16.71
C PRO A 240 49.73 -22.27 -15.62
N LYS A 241 50.93 -22.21 -15.04
CA LYS A 241 51.40 -23.21 -14.04
C LYS A 241 50.52 -23.31 -12.79
N GLN A 242 49.82 -22.23 -12.44
CA GLN A 242 48.94 -22.17 -11.26
C GLN A 242 47.50 -22.63 -11.55
N LEU A 243 47.18 -22.96 -12.80
CA LEU A 243 45.84 -23.38 -13.19
C LEU A 243 45.48 -24.68 -12.48
N LYS A 244 44.33 -24.67 -11.80
CA LYS A 244 43.80 -25.81 -11.06
C LYS A 244 42.52 -26.37 -11.66
N TYR A 245 41.78 -25.59 -12.45
CA TYR A 245 40.46 -25.96 -12.95
C TYR A 245 40.26 -25.57 -14.40
N ILE A 246 39.77 -26.51 -15.20
CA ILE A 246 39.31 -26.31 -16.57
C ILE A 246 37.82 -26.65 -16.60
N GLY A 247 36.97 -25.65 -16.87
CA GLY A 247 35.52 -25.81 -16.90
C GLY A 247 35.02 -26.75 -18.00
N ALA A 248 33.75 -27.16 -17.89
CA ALA A 248 33.11 -27.98 -18.92
C ALA A 248 33.09 -27.24 -20.26
N PHE A 249 33.32 -27.92 -21.38
CA PHE A 249 33.36 -27.33 -22.72
C PHE A 249 34.43 -26.24 -22.94
N ALA A 250 35.33 -25.99 -21.98
CA ALA A 250 36.16 -24.78 -21.96
C ALA A 250 36.94 -24.51 -23.25
N PHE A 251 37.42 -25.56 -23.91
CA PHE A 251 38.14 -25.54 -25.19
C PHE A 251 37.50 -26.45 -26.24
N GLU A 252 36.21 -26.78 -26.09
CA GLU A 252 35.50 -27.61 -27.06
C GLU A 252 35.52 -26.98 -28.47
N GLU A 253 35.49 -27.80 -29.53
CA GLU A 253 35.42 -27.35 -30.93
C GLU A 253 36.60 -26.39 -31.27
N ASN A 254 37.83 -26.87 -31.07
CA ASN A 254 39.08 -26.16 -31.42
C ASN A 254 39.97 -27.06 -32.29
N MET A 255 41.23 -26.66 -32.52
CA MET A 255 42.20 -27.42 -33.33
C MET A 255 43.44 -27.81 -32.50
N ILE A 256 43.31 -27.95 -31.19
CA ILE A 256 44.45 -28.21 -30.29
C ILE A 256 44.96 -29.64 -30.55
N ASN A 257 46.21 -29.77 -30.95
CA ASN A 257 46.84 -31.06 -31.27
C ASN A 257 47.75 -31.59 -30.16
N GLU A 258 48.33 -30.71 -29.37
CA GLU A 258 49.13 -31.02 -28.20
C GLU A 258 48.80 -30.07 -27.05
N ILE A 259 48.79 -30.60 -25.82
CA ILE A 259 48.64 -29.76 -24.62
C ILE A 259 49.40 -30.35 -23.45
N GLN A 260 50.10 -29.48 -22.72
CA GLN A 260 50.74 -29.83 -21.47
C GLN A 260 49.85 -29.37 -20.30
N LEU A 261 49.35 -30.32 -19.51
CA LEU A 261 48.58 -30.02 -18.32
C LEU A 261 49.50 -29.59 -17.17
N PRO A 262 49.16 -28.53 -16.42
CA PRO A 262 49.94 -28.11 -15.26
C PRO A 262 49.92 -29.19 -14.17
N SER A 263 51.06 -29.41 -13.50
CA SER A 263 51.22 -30.47 -12.49
C SER A 263 50.35 -30.32 -11.24
N GLY A 264 49.72 -29.15 -11.06
CA GLY A 264 48.81 -28.85 -9.95
C GLY A 264 47.33 -28.85 -10.35
N LEU A 265 46.99 -29.25 -11.59
CA LEU A 265 45.63 -29.27 -12.10
C LEU A 265 44.78 -30.33 -11.37
N GLN A 266 43.60 -29.94 -10.89
CA GLN A 266 42.73 -30.77 -10.03
C GLN A 266 41.40 -31.15 -10.68
N TYR A 267 40.91 -30.35 -11.63
CA TYR A 267 39.57 -30.53 -12.21
C TYR A 267 39.58 -30.29 -13.71
N ILE A 268 38.98 -31.21 -14.46
CA ILE A 268 38.69 -31.06 -15.89
C ILE A 268 37.21 -31.38 -16.11
N GLY A 269 36.47 -30.41 -16.61
CA GLY A 269 35.02 -30.51 -16.78
C GLY A 269 34.58 -31.35 -17.96
N LYS A 270 33.26 -31.60 -18.02
CA LYS A 270 32.58 -32.32 -19.11
C LYS A 270 32.93 -31.72 -20.46
N TYR A 271 33.28 -32.50 -21.48
CA TYR A 271 33.62 -32.02 -22.83
C TYR A 271 34.70 -30.93 -22.89
N ALA A 272 35.54 -30.75 -21.86
CA ALA A 272 36.45 -29.61 -21.75
C ALA A 272 37.35 -29.40 -22.99
N PHE A 273 37.80 -30.48 -23.62
CA PHE A 273 38.61 -30.51 -24.84
C PHE A 273 37.94 -31.35 -25.94
N ASN A 274 36.62 -31.54 -25.88
CA ASN A 274 35.90 -32.29 -26.91
C ASN A 274 36.09 -31.66 -28.30
N GLU A 275 36.09 -32.48 -29.36
CA GLU A 275 36.25 -32.00 -30.75
C GLU A 275 37.53 -31.16 -30.94
N ASN A 276 38.66 -31.70 -30.45
CA ASN A 276 40.01 -31.20 -30.75
C ASN A 276 40.81 -32.25 -31.54
N ALA A 277 42.05 -31.92 -31.91
CA ALA A 277 42.96 -32.78 -32.67
C ALA A 277 44.02 -33.48 -31.79
N LEU A 278 43.73 -33.65 -30.48
CA LEU A 278 44.65 -34.26 -29.53
C LEU A 278 44.90 -35.72 -29.91
N GLU A 279 46.17 -36.14 -29.93
CA GLU A 279 46.58 -37.55 -30.19
C GLU A 279 46.99 -38.29 -28.90
N LYS A 280 47.38 -37.56 -27.86
CA LYS A 280 47.78 -38.08 -26.56
C LYS A 280 47.58 -37.03 -25.47
N ILE A 281 47.42 -37.49 -24.24
CA ILE A 281 47.35 -36.61 -23.07
C ILE A 281 47.95 -37.31 -21.84
N GLU A 282 48.73 -36.55 -21.06
CA GLU A 282 49.25 -36.99 -19.76
C GLU A 282 48.47 -36.28 -18.66
N LEU A 283 47.81 -37.06 -17.80
CA LEU A 283 47.06 -36.52 -16.67
C LEU A 283 47.98 -36.27 -15.47
N PRO A 284 47.85 -35.12 -14.77
CA PRO A 284 48.66 -34.86 -13.59
C PRO A 284 48.18 -35.66 -12.38
N GLU A 285 49.11 -36.08 -11.51
CA GLU A 285 48.83 -36.81 -10.26
C GLU A 285 47.93 -36.06 -9.26
N SER A 286 47.74 -34.75 -9.45
CA SER A 286 46.84 -33.92 -8.64
C SER A 286 45.38 -33.98 -9.07
N LEU A 287 45.04 -34.63 -10.20
CA LEU A 287 43.69 -34.61 -10.75
C LEU A 287 42.71 -35.39 -9.85
N LEU A 288 41.57 -34.77 -9.51
CA LEU A 288 40.55 -35.30 -8.60
C LEU A 288 39.21 -35.56 -9.29
N PHE A 289 38.95 -34.90 -10.41
CA PHE A 289 37.72 -35.00 -11.17
C PHE A 289 38.00 -34.93 -12.67
N LEU A 290 37.40 -35.86 -13.41
CA LEU A 290 37.41 -35.89 -14.86
C LEU A 290 35.98 -36.02 -15.37
N GLY A 291 35.54 -34.99 -16.10
CA GLY A 291 34.20 -34.95 -16.68
C GLY A 291 34.02 -35.91 -17.84
N GLU A 292 32.78 -36.33 -18.04
CA GLU A 292 32.32 -37.10 -19.19
C GLU A 292 32.76 -36.42 -20.52
N TYR A 293 33.26 -37.20 -21.48
CA TYR A 293 33.77 -36.71 -22.78
C TYR A 293 34.84 -35.61 -22.71
N ALA A 294 35.52 -35.41 -21.57
CA ALA A 294 36.47 -34.31 -21.38
C ALA A 294 37.55 -34.21 -22.46
N PHE A 295 37.98 -35.32 -23.04
CA PHE A 295 38.99 -35.40 -24.10
C PHE A 295 38.51 -36.16 -25.34
N SER A 296 37.18 -36.23 -25.53
CA SER A 296 36.60 -36.94 -26.67
C SER A 296 37.12 -36.38 -27.99
N SER A 297 37.82 -37.23 -28.74
CA SER A 297 38.52 -36.92 -29.98
C SER A 297 38.41 -38.13 -30.91
N GLU A 298 38.34 -37.88 -32.20
CA GLU A 298 38.38 -38.95 -33.21
C GLU A 298 39.77 -39.63 -33.28
N HIS A 299 40.79 -39.07 -32.64
CA HIS A 299 42.20 -39.46 -32.83
C HIS A 299 42.78 -40.37 -31.71
N PHE A 300 42.12 -40.54 -30.56
CA PHE A 300 42.52 -41.51 -29.51
C PHE A 300 41.37 -41.86 -28.55
N PHE A 301 41.40 -43.06 -27.97
CA PHE A 301 40.23 -43.67 -27.29
C PHE A 301 40.42 -43.96 -25.80
N THR A 302 41.64 -43.90 -25.26
CA THR A 302 41.91 -44.32 -23.86
C THR A 302 42.95 -43.42 -23.20
N ILE A 303 42.76 -43.14 -21.91
CA ILE A 303 43.74 -42.43 -21.07
C ILE A 303 44.04 -43.20 -19.80
N GLU A 304 45.27 -43.07 -19.31
CA GLU A 304 45.66 -43.61 -18.01
C GLU A 304 45.25 -42.65 -16.89
N LEU A 305 44.53 -43.16 -15.88
CA LEU A 305 44.16 -42.38 -14.70
C LEU A 305 45.33 -42.29 -13.71
N PRO A 306 45.50 -41.17 -12.99
CA PRO A 306 46.64 -41.00 -12.09
C PRO A 306 46.64 -41.98 -10.91
N THR A 307 47.83 -42.37 -10.44
CA THR A 307 48.02 -43.52 -9.53
C THR A 307 48.28 -43.15 -8.07
N VAL A 308 48.73 -41.94 -7.76
CA VAL A 308 49.39 -41.60 -6.49
C VAL A 308 48.63 -40.55 -5.66
N GLY A 309 47.68 -39.81 -6.24
CA GLY A 309 47.05 -38.65 -5.60
C GLY A 309 46.11 -38.87 -4.41
N LEU A 310 45.50 -40.05 -4.22
CA LEU A 310 44.47 -40.22 -3.19
C LEU A 310 44.41 -41.63 -2.59
N LYS A 311 44.26 -41.66 -1.27
CA LYS A 311 43.44 -42.68 -0.60
C LYS A 311 41.99 -42.55 -1.09
N GLY A 312 41.67 -43.05 -2.28
CA GLY A 312 40.33 -43.02 -2.86
C GLY A 312 40.33 -43.70 -4.22
N GLN A 313 39.59 -44.79 -4.38
CA GLN A 313 39.38 -45.44 -5.67
C GLN A 313 38.59 -44.48 -6.56
N TRP A 314 38.94 -44.33 -7.85
CA TRP A 314 38.12 -43.56 -8.79
C TRP A 314 36.76 -44.24 -8.96
N TYR A 315 35.69 -43.45 -8.99
CA TYR A 315 34.33 -43.94 -9.17
C TYR A 315 33.78 -43.46 -10.50
N GLU A 316 33.25 -44.38 -11.30
CA GLU A 316 32.39 -44.09 -12.43
C GLU A 316 31.00 -43.79 -11.89
N VAL A 317 30.46 -42.62 -12.21
CA VAL A 317 29.16 -42.18 -11.71
C VAL A 317 28.18 -41.94 -12.86
N SER A 318 27.00 -42.53 -12.73
CA SER A 318 25.83 -42.33 -13.59
C SER A 318 24.64 -41.85 -12.75
N ASP A 319 23.61 -41.31 -13.40
CA ASP A 319 22.42 -40.73 -12.74
C ASP A 319 21.75 -41.65 -11.70
N ASP A 320 21.99 -42.98 -11.74
CA ASP A 320 21.44 -43.94 -10.76
C ASP A 320 22.45 -44.99 -10.21
N LYS A 321 23.74 -44.96 -10.60
CA LYS A 321 24.73 -46.00 -10.19
C LYS A 321 26.15 -45.44 -10.00
N VAL A 322 26.80 -45.88 -8.92
CA VAL A 322 28.23 -45.63 -8.61
C VAL A 322 28.98 -46.95 -8.75
N ASN A 323 29.82 -47.08 -9.77
CA ASN A 323 30.68 -48.24 -9.97
C ASN A 323 32.11 -47.93 -9.48
N LYS A 324 32.67 -48.85 -8.70
CA LYS A 324 33.99 -48.70 -8.07
C LYS A 324 35.07 -49.35 -8.95
N PHE A 325 36.12 -48.61 -9.31
CA PHE A 325 37.28 -49.20 -9.99
C PHE A 325 38.31 -49.73 -8.98
N SER A 326 38.59 -51.03 -9.04
CA SER A 326 39.71 -51.65 -8.29
C SER A 326 40.96 -51.78 -9.16
N SER A 327 41.80 -50.74 -9.11
CA SER A 327 43.28 -50.70 -9.20
C SER A 327 44.11 -51.58 -10.15
N ASN A 328 43.58 -52.43 -11.03
CA ASN A 328 44.42 -53.31 -11.89
C ASN A 328 44.22 -53.18 -13.41
N GLU A 329 43.38 -52.28 -13.92
CA GLU A 329 43.17 -52.04 -15.36
C GLU A 329 43.21 -50.53 -15.66
N GLY A 330 44.41 -49.93 -15.58
CA GLY A 330 44.65 -48.49 -15.49
C GLY A 330 44.36 -47.60 -16.71
N ALA A 331 43.31 -47.88 -17.50
CA ALA A 331 42.87 -46.99 -18.57
C ALA A 331 41.34 -46.82 -18.60
N CYS A 332 40.83 -45.59 -18.76
CA CYS A 332 39.41 -45.32 -18.96
C CYS A 332 39.13 -44.83 -20.38
N ASP A 333 37.95 -45.17 -20.91
CA ASP A 333 37.45 -44.68 -22.20
C ASP A 333 37.09 -43.20 -22.09
N VAL A 334 37.75 -42.36 -22.91
CA VAL A 334 37.48 -40.91 -22.97
C VAL A 334 36.13 -40.58 -23.59
N ASN A 335 35.50 -41.53 -24.27
CA ASN A 335 34.19 -41.43 -24.90
C ASN A 335 33.07 -42.06 -24.04
N SER A 336 33.33 -42.28 -22.75
CA SER A 336 32.32 -42.74 -21.81
C SER A 336 31.28 -41.65 -21.51
N PHE A 337 30.01 -42.07 -21.38
CA PHE A 337 28.89 -41.25 -20.90
C PHE A 337 28.92 -40.97 -19.39
N PHE A 338 29.94 -41.47 -18.69
CA PHE A 338 30.07 -41.34 -17.25
C PHE A 338 31.22 -40.39 -16.89
N TYR A 339 31.09 -39.72 -15.75
CA TYR A 339 32.18 -38.92 -15.19
C TYR A 339 32.86 -39.69 -14.05
N TYR A 340 34.10 -39.31 -13.78
CA TYR A 340 34.93 -39.95 -12.77
C TYR A 340 35.24 -38.97 -11.64
N SER A 341 34.99 -39.39 -10.40
CA SER A 341 35.23 -38.55 -9.22
C SER A 341 35.68 -39.35 -8.00
N VAL A 342 36.09 -38.65 -6.96
CA VAL A 342 36.43 -39.22 -5.64
C VAL A 342 35.30 -38.96 -4.64
N GLU A 343 34.90 -39.99 -3.88
CA GLU A 343 33.68 -40.14 -3.05
C GLU A 343 33.29 -38.97 -2.10
N LYS A 344 34.18 -38.01 -1.85
CA LYS A 344 33.97 -36.91 -0.90
C LYS A 344 34.55 -35.60 -1.43
N TYR A 345 33.93 -35.05 -2.48
CA TYR A 345 34.33 -33.74 -2.99
C TYR A 345 33.98 -32.63 -2.00
N LYS A 346 34.99 -32.08 -1.34
CA LYS A 346 34.86 -30.87 -0.53
C LYS A 346 35.05 -29.68 -1.46
N ALA A 347 34.00 -28.87 -1.62
CA ALA A 347 34.07 -27.68 -2.45
C ALA A 347 35.23 -26.78 -2.00
N LEU A 348 36.05 -26.40 -2.97
CA LEU A 348 37.23 -25.57 -2.86
C LEU A 348 36.87 -24.13 -3.20
N ASP A 349 37.68 -23.16 -2.76
CA ASP A 349 37.39 -21.73 -2.96
C ASP A 349 37.09 -21.37 -4.42
N ASN A 350 37.72 -22.05 -5.38
CA ASN A 350 37.56 -21.80 -6.82
C ASN A 350 36.32 -22.46 -7.44
N ASP A 351 35.56 -23.28 -6.71
CA ASP A 351 34.28 -23.78 -7.17
C ASP A 351 33.18 -22.70 -7.12
N PHE A 352 33.51 -21.53 -6.59
CA PHE A 352 32.57 -20.45 -6.36
C PHE A 352 33.05 -19.18 -7.08
N VAL A 353 32.20 -18.67 -7.97
CA VAL A 353 32.25 -17.27 -8.36
C VAL A 353 31.79 -16.48 -7.15
N PHE A 354 32.72 -15.80 -6.51
CA PHE A 354 32.53 -15.19 -5.20
C PHE A 354 32.96 -13.73 -5.23
N ASN A 355 32.06 -12.83 -4.87
CA ASN A 355 32.31 -11.39 -4.83
C ASN A 355 31.79 -10.81 -3.52
N ASN A 356 32.66 -10.16 -2.73
CA ASN A 356 32.31 -9.40 -1.53
C ASN A 356 31.40 -10.16 -0.55
N GLY A 357 31.72 -11.43 -0.26
CA GLY A 357 30.91 -12.23 0.65
C GLY A 357 29.72 -12.97 0.03
N ILE A 358 29.49 -12.82 -1.27
CA ILE A 358 28.35 -13.40 -2.00
C ILE A 358 28.85 -14.48 -2.97
N ILE A 359 28.25 -15.66 -2.93
CA ILE A 359 28.46 -16.68 -3.97
C ILE A 359 27.51 -16.38 -5.13
N ASP A 360 28.03 -15.79 -6.21
CA ASP A 360 27.26 -15.48 -7.41
C ASP A 360 26.96 -16.72 -8.26
N LYS A 361 27.88 -17.69 -8.27
CA LYS A 361 27.72 -18.94 -9.04
C LYS A 361 28.57 -20.04 -8.46
N TYR A 362 28.05 -21.27 -8.43
CA TYR A 362 28.83 -22.46 -8.23
C TYR A 362 29.10 -23.15 -9.57
N VAL A 363 30.36 -23.52 -9.76
CA VAL A 363 30.91 -24.05 -11.02
C VAL A 363 31.62 -25.39 -10.86
N GLY A 364 31.61 -25.95 -9.63
CA GLY A 364 32.13 -27.27 -9.33
C GLY A 364 31.23 -28.42 -9.85
N PRO A 365 31.48 -29.66 -9.40
CA PRO A 365 30.72 -30.85 -9.81
C PRO A 365 29.20 -30.67 -9.67
N ARG A 366 28.45 -31.11 -10.69
CA ARG A 366 26.98 -30.93 -10.83
C ARG A 366 26.16 -32.12 -10.32
N SER A 367 26.55 -32.70 -9.18
CA SER A 367 25.86 -33.85 -8.59
C SER A 367 26.28 -34.08 -7.15
N GLY A 368 25.35 -34.65 -6.35
CA GLY A 368 25.61 -35.09 -4.98
C GLY A 368 25.53 -33.99 -3.92
N SER A 369 26.19 -34.24 -2.78
CA SER A 369 26.13 -33.39 -1.61
C SER A 369 27.24 -32.34 -1.59
N ILE A 370 26.90 -31.08 -1.30
CA ILE A 370 27.87 -29.97 -1.21
C ILE A 370 27.98 -29.39 0.20
N ILE A 371 29.22 -29.07 0.61
CA ILE A 371 29.52 -28.26 1.79
C ILE A 371 29.98 -26.87 1.31
N ILE A 372 29.16 -25.85 1.54
CA ILE A 372 29.55 -24.47 1.24
C ILE A 372 30.52 -24.01 2.35
N PRO A 373 31.77 -23.63 2.03
CA PRO A 373 32.76 -23.28 3.03
C PRO A 373 32.38 -21.99 3.75
N SER A 374 32.81 -21.83 5.01
CA SER A 374 32.58 -20.60 5.78
C SER A 374 33.34 -19.39 5.25
N LYS A 375 34.40 -19.65 4.47
CA LYS A 375 35.20 -18.64 3.80
C LYS A 375 35.58 -19.10 2.40
N ILE A 376 35.62 -18.17 1.46
CA ILE A 376 36.15 -18.35 0.10
C ILE A 376 37.17 -17.22 -0.10
N ASN A 377 38.40 -17.53 -0.52
CA ASN A 377 39.48 -16.57 -0.68
C ASN A 377 39.74 -15.75 0.60
N ASN A 378 39.70 -16.41 1.76
CA ASN A 378 39.77 -15.81 3.12
C ASN A 378 38.65 -14.84 3.52
N GLU A 379 37.69 -14.57 2.64
CA GLU A 379 36.52 -13.74 2.91
C GLU A 379 35.33 -14.59 3.37
N LYS A 380 34.47 -14.05 4.24
CA LYS A 380 33.34 -14.77 4.84
C LYS A 380 32.18 -14.90 3.85
N VAL A 381 31.59 -16.08 3.74
CA VAL A 381 30.36 -16.29 2.96
C VAL A 381 29.15 -15.81 3.76
N ILE A 382 28.59 -14.67 3.36
CA ILE A 382 27.43 -14.04 4.01
C ILE A 382 26.16 -14.13 3.17
N ALA A 383 26.24 -14.39 1.86
CA ALA A 383 25.07 -14.58 1.02
C ALA A 383 25.28 -15.57 -0.13
N ILE A 384 24.17 -16.17 -0.57
CA ILE A 384 24.08 -16.89 -1.84
C ILE A 384 23.36 -15.99 -2.85
N GLY A 385 24.03 -15.70 -3.96
CA GLY A 385 23.56 -14.88 -5.07
C GLY A 385 22.46 -15.55 -5.90
N ALA A 386 21.90 -14.79 -6.83
CA ALA A 386 20.79 -15.27 -7.65
C ALA A 386 21.24 -16.38 -8.59
N GLU A 387 20.45 -17.46 -8.69
CA GLU A 387 20.72 -18.63 -9.55
C GLU A 387 22.07 -19.34 -9.30
N ALA A 388 22.71 -19.08 -8.16
CA ALA A 388 24.07 -19.51 -7.90
C ALA A 388 24.25 -21.04 -7.96
N PHE A 389 23.25 -21.79 -7.51
CA PHE A 389 23.20 -23.26 -7.50
C PHE A 389 21.99 -23.82 -8.27
N LYS A 390 21.42 -23.06 -9.20
CA LYS A 390 20.24 -23.48 -9.97
C LYS A 390 20.54 -24.66 -10.90
N GLY A 391 19.70 -25.70 -10.88
CA GLY A 391 19.73 -26.79 -11.86
C GLY A 391 20.97 -27.69 -11.76
N LEU A 392 21.51 -27.91 -10.56
CA LEU A 392 22.76 -28.64 -10.37
C LEU A 392 22.57 -30.07 -9.87
N SER A 393 21.34 -30.57 -9.82
CA SER A 393 21.01 -31.91 -9.32
C SER A 393 21.57 -32.22 -7.92
N LEU A 394 21.67 -31.20 -7.05
CA LEU A 394 22.17 -31.36 -5.68
C LEU A 394 21.15 -32.09 -4.81
N ASP A 395 21.59 -33.09 -4.04
CA ASP A 395 20.73 -33.83 -3.09
C ASP A 395 20.78 -33.26 -1.66
N LYS A 396 21.88 -32.58 -1.31
CA LYS A 396 22.14 -32.01 0.01
C LYS A 396 23.05 -30.79 -0.07
N VAL A 397 22.75 -29.78 0.76
CA VAL A 397 23.59 -28.60 0.96
C VAL A 397 23.84 -28.38 2.45
N ILE A 398 25.10 -28.13 2.81
CA ILE A 398 25.47 -27.67 4.16
C ILE A 398 25.87 -26.20 4.07
N PHE A 399 25.10 -25.34 4.74
CA PHE A 399 25.30 -23.89 4.73
C PHE A 399 26.35 -23.41 5.75
N PRO A 400 27.06 -22.30 5.47
CA PRO A 400 27.99 -21.72 6.42
C PRO A 400 27.24 -20.99 7.54
N LYS A 401 27.80 -21.01 8.76
CA LYS A 401 27.16 -20.50 9.98
C LYS A 401 26.86 -18.99 9.98
N GLU A 402 27.50 -18.21 9.11
CA GLU A 402 27.35 -16.75 9.03
C GLU A 402 26.45 -16.29 7.87
N LEU A 403 25.85 -17.22 7.13
CA LEU A 403 24.99 -16.91 5.99
C LEU A 403 23.76 -16.12 6.42
N LYS A 404 23.52 -14.97 5.79
CA LYS A 404 22.39 -14.07 6.07
C LYS A 404 21.31 -14.11 5.00
N THR A 405 21.68 -14.32 3.74
CA THR A 405 20.72 -14.20 2.63
C THR A 405 20.90 -15.30 1.60
N ILE A 406 19.78 -15.81 1.09
CA ILE A 406 19.73 -16.68 -0.09
C ILE A 406 18.86 -15.96 -1.12
N SER A 407 19.40 -15.67 -2.29
CA SER A 407 18.77 -14.79 -3.29
C SER A 407 17.84 -15.53 -4.25
N GLU A 408 17.33 -14.82 -5.25
CA GLU A 408 16.37 -15.34 -6.23
C GLU A 408 16.86 -16.60 -6.95
N SER A 409 16.03 -17.63 -6.98
CA SER A 409 16.28 -18.90 -7.68
C SER A 409 17.61 -19.59 -7.34
N ALA A 410 18.22 -19.26 -6.19
CA ALA A 410 19.55 -19.72 -5.82
C ALA A 410 19.73 -21.24 -5.91
N PHE A 411 18.74 -22.02 -5.50
CA PHE A 411 18.71 -23.49 -5.52
C PHE A 411 17.51 -24.04 -6.32
N GLU A 412 16.95 -23.28 -7.26
CA GLU A 412 15.83 -23.73 -8.08
C GLU A 412 16.19 -24.96 -8.92
N GLY A 413 15.32 -25.97 -9.01
CA GLY A 413 15.51 -27.13 -9.89
C GLY A 413 16.60 -28.11 -9.43
N ASN A 414 16.70 -28.39 -8.13
CA ASN A 414 17.64 -29.40 -7.59
C ASN A 414 16.87 -30.60 -7.03
N LEU A 415 17.58 -31.52 -6.36
CA LEU A 415 17.03 -32.74 -5.76
C LEU A 415 17.10 -32.68 -4.21
N LEU A 416 17.09 -31.47 -3.64
CA LEU A 416 17.27 -31.28 -2.19
C LEU A 416 16.10 -31.91 -1.42
N VAL A 417 16.40 -32.85 -0.53
CA VAL A 417 15.38 -33.56 0.28
C VAL A 417 15.16 -32.90 1.65
N SER A 418 16.23 -32.38 2.25
CA SER A 418 16.17 -31.71 3.56
C SER A 418 17.14 -30.55 3.60
N ILE A 419 16.78 -29.53 4.38
CA ILE A 419 17.58 -28.31 4.51
C ILE A 419 17.70 -27.90 5.98
N GLU A 420 18.94 -27.70 6.43
CA GLU A 420 19.25 -27.12 7.73
C GLU A 420 19.75 -25.68 7.54
N PHE A 421 18.89 -24.70 7.81
CA PHE A 421 19.26 -23.29 7.71
C PHE A 421 20.13 -22.85 8.91
N PRO A 422 21.15 -21.99 8.68
CA PRO A 422 21.95 -21.44 9.76
C PRO A 422 21.15 -20.40 10.57
N LYS A 423 21.41 -20.32 11.87
CA LYS A 423 20.75 -19.39 12.81
C LYS A 423 20.96 -17.90 12.50
N SER A 424 21.82 -17.56 11.53
CA SER A 424 22.08 -16.20 11.07
C SER A 424 21.20 -15.79 9.88
N LEU A 425 20.43 -16.70 9.28
CA LEU A 425 19.69 -16.45 8.05
C LEU A 425 18.54 -15.46 8.30
N VAL A 426 18.50 -14.39 7.52
CA VAL A 426 17.55 -13.26 7.65
C VAL A 426 16.51 -13.26 6.55
N SER A 427 16.86 -13.68 5.33
CA SER A 427 15.94 -13.59 4.18
C SER A 427 16.15 -14.70 3.14
N ILE A 428 15.04 -15.19 2.58
CA ILE A 428 15.00 -16.14 1.46
C ILE A 428 14.32 -15.49 0.26
N GLY A 429 14.98 -15.48 -0.88
CA GLY A 429 14.57 -14.80 -2.10
C GLY A 429 13.45 -15.52 -2.88
N LYS A 430 13.00 -14.85 -3.94
CA LYS A 430 11.99 -15.38 -4.87
C LYS A 430 12.45 -16.70 -5.50
N SER A 431 11.58 -17.70 -5.55
CA SER A 431 11.87 -19.03 -6.15
C SER A 431 13.13 -19.73 -5.63
N ALA A 432 13.71 -19.31 -4.51
CA ALA A 432 15.03 -19.73 -4.07
C ALA A 432 15.20 -21.26 -3.96
N PHE A 433 14.16 -21.98 -3.58
CA PHE A 433 14.11 -23.44 -3.46
C PHE A 433 12.94 -24.04 -4.25
N LYS A 434 12.51 -23.37 -5.32
CA LYS A 434 11.45 -23.87 -6.19
C LYS A 434 11.88 -25.15 -6.90
N ASP A 435 10.95 -26.08 -7.10
CA ASP A 435 11.18 -27.33 -7.86
C ASP A 435 12.33 -28.16 -7.26
N ASN A 436 12.10 -28.65 -6.04
CA ASN A 436 13.01 -29.51 -5.28
C ASN A 436 12.21 -30.67 -4.65
N GLU A 437 12.88 -31.54 -3.91
CA GLU A 437 12.27 -32.71 -3.26
C GLU A 437 12.07 -32.53 -1.74
N ILE A 438 12.05 -31.29 -1.24
CA ILE A 438 12.13 -30.99 0.20
C ILE A 438 10.92 -31.56 0.94
N THR A 439 11.14 -32.43 1.92
CA THR A 439 10.07 -33.02 2.76
C THR A 439 9.93 -32.31 4.11
N ASP A 440 11.06 -31.91 4.68
CA ASP A 440 11.16 -31.37 6.04
C ASP A 440 11.95 -30.06 6.03
N ILE A 441 11.41 -29.05 6.70
CA ILE A 441 11.98 -27.71 6.75
C ILE A 441 11.80 -27.09 8.12
N SER A 442 12.85 -26.45 8.63
CA SER A 442 12.80 -25.67 9.87
C SER A 442 13.43 -24.30 9.64
N PHE A 443 12.73 -23.24 10.03
CA PHE A 443 13.23 -21.87 9.84
C PHE A 443 13.88 -21.34 11.11
N PRO A 444 14.97 -20.56 11.00
CA PRO A 444 15.58 -19.92 12.15
C PRO A 444 14.76 -18.70 12.61
N GLU A 445 14.80 -18.39 13.91
CA GLU A 445 14.09 -17.24 14.51
C GLU A 445 14.52 -15.87 13.94
N THR A 446 15.69 -15.80 13.30
CA THR A 446 16.20 -14.59 12.65
C THR A 446 15.57 -14.31 11.29
N LEU A 447 14.81 -15.27 10.73
CA LEU A 447 14.23 -15.14 9.39
C LEU A 447 13.06 -14.13 9.40
N THR A 448 13.21 -13.06 8.62
CA THR A 448 12.23 -11.96 8.56
C THR A 448 11.37 -11.99 7.30
N SER A 449 11.87 -12.57 6.20
CA SER A 449 11.16 -12.58 4.92
C SER A 449 11.35 -13.86 4.10
N ILE A 450 10.27 -14.29 3.44
CA ILE A 450 10.24 -15.39 2.48
C ILE A 450 9.67 -14.87 1.16
N GLY A 451 10.43 -15.01 0.07
CA GLY A 451 10.10 -14.48 -1.25
C GLY A 451 8.97 -15.21 -1.98
N LYS A 452 8.50 -14.60 -3.08
CA LYS A 452 7.49 -15.18 -3.98
C LYS A 452 7.94 -16.56 -4.48
N SER A 453 7.06 -17.56 -4.47
CA SER A 453 7.34 -18.93 -4.93
C SER A 453 8.56 -19.61 -4.30
N ALA A 454 9.09 -19.11 -3.17
CA ALA A 454 10.37 -19.55 -2.61
C ALA A 454 10.48 -21.07 -2.42
N PHE A 455 9.40 -21.74 -2.03
CA PHE A 455 9.31 -23.19 -1.83
C PHE A 455 8.20 -23.82 -2.69
N GLU A 456 7.85 -23.21 -3.83
CA GLU A 456 6.85 -23.77 -4.75
C GLU A 456 7.32 -25.12 -5.32
N LYS A 457 6.40 -26.09 -5.50
CA LYS A 457 6.69 -27.40 -6.12
C LYS A 457 7.75 -28.18 -5.34
N ASN A 458 7.40 -28.54 -4.10
CA ASN A 458 8.20 -29.36 -3.19
C ASN A 458 7.33 -30.45 -2.53
N ASN A 459 7.87 -31.20 -1.58
CA ASN A 459 7.20 -32.30 -0.88
C ASN A 459 6.90 -31.98 0.60
N ILE A 460 6.89 -30.71 1.01
CA ILE A 460 6.81 -30.32 2.42
C ILE A 460 5.48 -30.77 3.02
N THR A 461 5.50 -31.42 4.19
CA THR A 461 4.29 -31.99 4.83
C THR A 461 3.77 -31.19 6.03
N GLU A 462 4.65 -30.50 6.75
CA GLU A 462 4.32 -29.65 7.89
C GLU A 462 5.14 -28.36 7.82
N LEU A 463 4.55 -27.25 8.28
CA LEU A 463 5.17 -25.93 8.21
C LEU A 463 5.03 -25.16 9.52
N HIS A 464 6.15 -24.78 10.10
CA HIS A 464 6.23 -23.86 11.24
C HIS A 464 6.86 -22.54 10.80
N LEU A 465 6.05 -21.50 10.68
CA LEU A 465 6.53 -20.15 10.33
C LEU A 465 7.00 -19.41 11.60
N PRO A 466 8.14 -18.68 11.57
CA PRO A 466 8.62 -17.93 12.72
C PRO A 466 7.64 -16.83 13.17
N ASP A 467 7.50 -16.65 14.49
CA ASP A 467 6.59 -15.66 15.09
C ASP A 467 6.96 -14.20 14.77
N HIS A 468 8.18 -13.93 14.28
CA HIS A 468 8.65 -12.59 13.89
C HIS A 468 8.63 -12.33 12.38
N LEU A 469 8.18 -13.30 11.57
CA LEU A 469 8.18 -13.19 10.11
C LEU A 469 7.30 -12.03 9.63
N THR A 470 7.88 -11.05 8.93
CA THR A 470 7.17 -9.82 8.52
C THR A 470 6.55 -9.92 7.13
N SER A 471 7.07 -10.81 6.27
CA SER A 471 6.60 -10.94 4.89
C SER A 471 6.65 -12.38 4.39
N ILE A 472 5.55 -12.81 3.77
CA ILE A 472 5.43 -14.05 3.00
C ILE A 472 5.09 -13.65 1.57
N GLY A 473 5.83 -14.16 0.60
CA GLY A 473 5.60 -13.90 -0.81
C GLY A 473 4.41 -14.70 -1.38
N LYS A 474 3.84 -14.20 -2.48
CA LYS A 474 2.81 -14.92 -3.25
C LYS A 474 3.30 -16.32 -3.66
N SER A 475 2.42 -17.31 -3.66
CA SER A 475 2.73 -18.71 -4.03
C SER A 475 3.90 -19.34 -3.25
N ALA A 476 4.37 -18.76 -2.14
CA ALA A 476 5.62 -19.17 -1.49
C ALA A 476 5.67 -20.66 -1.11
N PHE A 477 4.52 -21.27 -0.80
CA PHE A 477 4.38 -22.68 -0.43
C PHE A 477 3.36 -23.41 -1.31
N ALA A 478 3.09 -22.91 -2.52
CA ALA A 478 2.18 -23.54 -3.47
C ALA A 478 2.72 -24.91 -3.94
N ARG A 479 1.82 -25.82 -4.33
CA ARG A 479 2.17 -27.14 -4.91
C ARG A 479 3.09 -27.96 -3.99
N ASN A 480 2.69 -28.10 -2.73
CA ASN A 480 3.37 -28.93 -1.73
C ASN A 480 2.47 -30.07 -1.22
N LYS A 481 2.89 -30.78 -0.17
CA LYS A 481 2.12 -31.85 0.49
C LYS A 481 1.64 -31.44 1.89
N LEU A 482 1.51 -30.14 2.16
CA LEU A 482 1.26 -29.60 3.51
C LEU A 482 -0.06 -30.12 4.06
N LYS A 483 -0.04 -30.68 5.26
CA LYS A 483 -1.21 -31.12 6.04
C LYS A 483 -1.57 -30.12 7.13
N THR A 484 -0.57 -29.47 7.72
CA THR A 484 -0.68 -28.49 8.80
C THR A 484 0.19 -27.26 8.53
N VAL A 485 -0.23 -26.10 9.02
CA VAL A 485 0.55 -24.85 9.01
C VAL A 485 0.37 -24.13 10.34
N HIS A 486 1.47 -23.77 10.98
CA HIS A 486 1.52 -22.88 12.14
C HIS A 486 1.87 -21.47 11.70
N PHE A 487 0.91 -20.56 11.80
CA PHE A 487 1.04 -19.16 11.35
C PHE A 487 1.59 -18.24 12.45
N PRO A 488 2.31 -17.16 12.07
CA PRO A 488 2.67 -16.09 12.99
C PRO A 488 1.42 -15.33 13.44
N LYS A 489 1.32 -14.98 14.74
CA LYS A 489 0.10 -14.40 15.32
C LYS A 489 -0.23 -12.99 14.82
N HIS A 490 0.77 -12.24 14.36
CA HIS A 490 0.63 -10.85 13.87
C HIS A 490 0.30 -10.76 12.38
N LEU A 491 0.24 -11.88 11.66
CA LEU A 491 -0.02 -11.88 10.21
C LEU A 491 -1.42 -11.32 9.91
N THR A 492 -1.49 -10.23 9.15
CA THR A 492 -2.74 -9.53 8.78
C THR A 492 -3.30 -9.95 7.43
N THR A 493 -2.47 -10.50 6.55
CA THR A 493 -2.89 -10.97 5.22
C THR A 493 -2.25 -12.29 4.88
N ILE A 494 -3.01 -13.22 4.30
CA ILE A 494 -2.47 -14.40 3.63
C ILE A 494 -2.38 -14.07 2.14
N PRO A 495 -1.16 -13.98 1.57
CA PRO A 495 -0.97 -13.55 0.18
C PRO A 495 -1.56 -14.52 -0.84
N GLU A 496 -1.68 -14.01 -2.07
CA GLU A 496 -2.20 -14.74 -3.22
C GLU A 496 -1.49 -16.08 -3.40
N ASP A 497 -2.27 -17.14 -3.62
CA ASP A 497 -1.80 -18.47 -4.03
C ASP A 497 -0.84 -19.16 -3.02
N THR A 498 -0.60 -18.57 -1.84
CA THR A 498 0.48 -18.96 -0.91
C THR A 498 0.48 -20.44 -0.54
N PHE A 499 -0.71 -21.03 -0.32
CA PHE A 499 -0.87 -22.43 0.08
C PHE A 499 -1.72 -23.22 -0.92
N SER A 500 -1.76 -22.82 -2.20
CA SER A 500 -2.53 -23.56 -3.19
C SER A 500 -1.94 -24.94 -3.51
N PHE A 501 -2.77 -25.85 -4.03
CA PHE A 501 -2.37 -27.20 -4.42
C PHE A 501 -1.63 -27.95 -3.30
N ASN A 502 -2.21 -27.96 -2.10
CA ASN A 502 -1.67 -28.63 -0.91
C ASN A 502 -2.64 -29.72 -0.41
N LYS A 503 -2.41 -30.25 0.80
CA LYS A 503 -3.20 -31.32 1.44
C LYS A 503 -3.75 -30.88 2.80
N LEU A 504 -3.97 -29.57 3.00
CA LEU A 504 -4.38 -29.02 4.30
C LEU A 504 -5.77 -29.53 4.67
N VAL A 505 -5.92 -30.13 5.85
CA VAL A 505 -7.21 -30.66 6.34
C VAL A 505 -7.84 -29.73 7.38
N GLU A 506 -7.02 -29.20 8.27
CA GLU A 506 -7.41 -28.22 9.27
C GLU A 506 -6.29 -27.18 9.45
N ILE A 507 -6.66 -25.91 9.59
CA ILE A 507 -5.73 -24.82 9.88
C ILE A 507 -6.29 -23.89 10.96
N ARG A 508 -5.38 -23.31 11.74
CA ARG A 508 -5.69 -22.23 12.69
C ARG A 508 -5.21 -20.91 12.10
N LEU A 509 -6.15 -20.09 11.66
CA LEU A 509 -5.82 -18.77 11.10
C LEU A 509 -5.27 -17.82 12.18
N PRO A 510 -4.40 -16.86 11.82
CA PRO A 510 -3.96 -15.80 12.72
C PRO A 510 -5.15 -15.03 13.32
N PRO A 511 -5.11 -14.67 14.62
CA PRO A 511 -6.22 -14.00 15.28
C PRO A 511 -6.50 -12.58 14.75
N ASN A 512 -5.50 -11.91 14.16
CA ASN A 512 -5.59 -10.55 13.62
C ASN A 512 -5.69 -10.51 12.09
N LEU A 513 -6.04 -11.64 11.46
CA LEU A 513 -6.10 -11.71 10.00
C LEU A 513 -7.23 -10.83 9.46
N LEU A 514 -6.91 -9.94 8.53
CA LEU A 514 -7.82 -9.02 7.86
C LEU A 514 -8.23 -9.51 6.47
N ALA A 515 -7.31 -10.13 5.73
CA ALA A 515 -7.56 -10.56 4.37
C ALA A 515 -6.96 -11.94 4.05
N ILE A 516 -7.71 -12.72 3.28
CA ILE A 516 -7.24 -13.92 2.60
C ILE A 516 -7.30 -13.60 1.12
N SER A 517 -6.15 -13.52 0.44
CA SER A 517 -6.07 -13.12 -0.96
C SER A 517 -6.54 -14.23 -1.91
N ASP A 518 -6.57 -13.89 -3.20
CA ASP A 518 -7.02 -14.77 -4.28
C ASP A 518 -6.23 -16.09 -4.28
N TYR A 519 -6.91 -17.20 -4.50
CA TYR A 519 -6.35 -18.55 -4.57
C TYR A 519 -5.53 -19.01 -3.35
N ALA A 520 -5.52 -18.27 -2.24
CA ALA A 520 -4.62 -18.51 -1.10
C ALA A 520 -4.62 -19.97 -0.58
N PHE A 521 -5.77 -20.63 -0.58
CA PHE A 521 -5.97 -22.03 -0.20
C PHE A 521 -6.65 -22.85 -1.32
N PHE A 522 -6.49 -22.44 -2.58
CA PHE A 522 -7.06 -23.14 -3.73
C PHE A 522 -6.57 -24.59 -3.80
N ASN A 523 -7.46 -25.54 -4.08
CA ASN A 523 -7.14 -26.97 -4.25
C ASN A 523 -6.42 -27.58 -3.03
N ASN A 524 -7.16 -27.67 -1.92
CA ASN A 524 -6.72 -28.25 -0.66
C ASN A 524 -7.70 -29.34 -0.18
N LYS A 525 -7.67 -29.71 1.11
CA LYS A 525 -8.54 -30.71 1.73
C LYS A 525 -9.28 -30.17 2.96
N LEU A 526 -9.45 -28.85 3.05
CA LEU A 526 -10.01 -28.21 4.25
C LEU A 526 -11.48 -28.60 4.41
N GLU A 527 -11.82 -29.18 5.57
CA GLU A 527 -13.19 -29.60 5.90
C GLU A 527 -13.93 -28.53 6.72
N ARG A 528 -13.18 -27.83 7.57
CA ARG A 528 -13.67 -26.77 8.45
C ARG A 528 -12.59 -25.74 8.72
N ILE A 529 -13.02 -24.53 9.03
CA ILE A 529 -12.13 -23.43 9.37
C ILE A 529 -12.82 -22.48 10.34
N LYS A 530 -12.07 -22.01 11.34
CA LYS A 530 -12.52 -20.96 12.23
C LYS A 530 -11.96 -19.63 11.75
N PHE A 531 -12.82 -18.84 11.10
CA PHE A 531 -12.46 -17.48 10.69
C PHE A 531 -12.37 -16.55 11.91
N PRO A 532 -11.34 -15.68 12.00
CA PRO A 532 -11.26 -14.68 13.06
C PRO A 532 -12.27 -13.55 12.81
N ASN A 533 -12.79 -12.94 13.87
CA ASN A 533 -13.75 -11.82 13.76
C ASN A 533 -13.10 -10.56 13.11
N THR A 534 -11.78 -10.50 13.01
CA THR A 534 -11.04 -9.45 12.30
C THR A 534 -11.10 -9.59 10.79
N LEU A 535 -11.50 -10.75 10.25
CA LEU A 535 -11.50 -10.98 8.80
C LEU A 535 -12.49 -10.05 8.10
N ARG A 536 -12.03 -9.39 7.04
CA ARG A 536 -12.78 -8.44 6.20
C ARG A 536 -12.95 -8.94 4.77
N LYS A 537 -11.89 -9.54 4.21
CA LYS A 537 -11.83 -9.90 2.78
C LYS A 537 -11.47 -11.38 2.58
N ILE A 538 -12.22 -12.04 1.72
CA ILE A 538 -11.88 -13.35 1.15
C ILE A 538 -11.77 -13.17 -0.36
N GLY A 539 -10.63 -13.50 -0.94
CA GLY A 539 -10.31 -13.28 -2.35
C GLY A 539 -11.00 -14.26 -3.30
N LYS A 540 -10.84 -14.00 -4.60
CA LYS A 540 -11.32 -14.86 -5.69
C LYS A 540 -10.77 -16.27 -5.53
N SER A 541 -11.61 -17.29 -5.62
CA SER A 541 -11.23 -18.70 -5.54
C SER A 541 -10.38 -19.09 -4.31
N ALA A 542 -10.37 -18.27 -3.25
CA ALA A 542 -9.46 -18.42 -2.11
C ALA A 542 -9.54 -19.81 -1.44
N PHE A 543 -10.73 -20.42 -1.42
CA PHE A 543 -11.04 -21.74 -0.88
C PHE A 543 -11.70 -22.66 -1.92
N GLN A 544 -11.58 -22.37 -3.22
CA GLN A 544 -12.11 -23.24 -4.26
C GLN A 544 -11.40 -24.61 -4.23
N LEU A 545 -12.13 -25.69 -4.58
CA LEU A 545 -11.60 -27.06 -4.56
C LEU A 545 -11.10 -27.49 -3.18
N ASN A 546 -11.94 -27.33 -2.16
CA ASN A 546 -11.72 -27.85 -0.80
C ASN A 546 -12.83 -28.86 -0.44
N ASN A 547 -12.91 -29.27 0.83
CA ASN A 547 -13.87 -30.25 1.34
C ASN A 547 -14.90 -29.62 2.31
N PHE A 548 -15.18 -28.32 2.23
CA PHE A 548 -16.10 -27.67 3.16
C PHE A 548 -17.53 -28.22 2.99
N GLU A 549 -18.11 -28.77 4.06
CA GLU A 549 -19.54 -29.12 4.11
C GLU A 549 -20.43 -27.96 4.57
N SER A 550 -19.86 -27.07 5.39
CA SER A 550 -20.51 -25.84 5.81
C SER A 550 -19.50 -24.74 6.09
N VAL A 551 -19.93 -23.50 5.93
CA VAL A 551 -19.11 -22.31 6.17
C VAL A 551 -19.88 -21.30 7.01
N LYS A 552 -19.25 -20.86 8.11
CA LYS A 552 -19.76 -19.79 8.99
C LYS A 552 -18.81 -18.60 8.92
N LEU A 553 -19.24 -17.54 8.25
CA LEU A 553 -18.45 -16.32 8.10
C LEU A 553 -18.70 -15.36 9.29
N PRO A 554 -17.67 -14.61 9.72
CA PRO A 554 -17.85 -13.57 10.73
C PRO A 554 -18.59 -12.36 10.13
N GLN A 555 -19.32 -11.62 10.97
CA GLN A 555 -20.18 -10.50 10.56
C GLN A 555 -19.40 -9.35 9.87
N ASN A 556 -18.10 -9.28 10.10
CA ASN A 556 -17.26 -8.20 9.59
C ASN A 556 -16.70 -8.47 8.19
N VAL A 557 -16.99 -9.61 7.56
CA VAL A 557 -16.58 -9.87 6.17
C VAL A 557 -17.40 -8.98 5.24
N VAL A 558 -16.73 -8.04 4.59
CA VAL A 558 -17.32 -7.05 3.67
C VAL A 558 -17.15 -7.46 2.20
N TYR A 559 -16.20 -8.36 1.90
CA TYR A 559 -15.94 -8.82 0.54
C TYR A 559 -15.69 -10.33 0.48
N ILE A 560 -16.36 -10.98 -0.47
CA ILE A 560 -16.08 -12.35 -0.89
C ILE A 560 -15.90 -12.36 -2.40
N GLY A 561 -14.71 -12.76 -2.84
CA GLY A 561 -14.35 -12.77 -4.25
C GLY A 561 -15.09 -13.86 -5.02
N PRO A 562 -15.21 -13.71 -6.35
CA PRO A 562 -15.84 -14.71 -7.20
C PRO A 562 -15.26 -16.11 -6.96
N LEU A 563 -16.13 -17.12 -6.95
CA LEU A 563 -15.74 -18.52 -6.80
C LEU A 563 -15.02 -18.87 -5.50
N ALA A 564 -14.98 -17.96 -4.49
CA ALA A 564 -14.19 -18.14 -3.26
C ALA A 564 -14.36 -19.51 -2.60
N PHE A 565 -15.56 -20.07 -2.57
CA PHE A 565 -15.86 -21.40 -2.01
C PHE A 565 -16.42 -22.38 -3.04
N SER A 566 -16.27 -22.12 -4.34
CA SER A 566 -16.78 -23.00 -5.40
C SER A 566 -16.12 -24.39 -5.36
N GLN A 567 -16.81 -25.40 -5.89
CA GLN A 567 -16.32 -26.79 -5.95
C GLN A 567 -15.92 -27.34 -4.56
N ASN A 568 -16.76 -27.06 -3.56
CA ASN A 568 -16.76 -27.66 -2.23
C ASN A 568 -18.03 -28.53 -2.05
N ALA A 569 -18.11 -29.31 -0.98
CA ALA A 569 -19.27 -30.14 -0.64
C ALA A 569 -20.34 -29.38 0.21
N LEU A 570 -20.54 -28.09 -0.05
CA LEU A 570 -21.37 -27.22 0.81
C LEU A 570 -22.84 -27.65 0.81
N LYS A 571 -23.34 -28.08 1.97
CA LYS A 571 -24.76 -28.38 2.22
C LYS A 571 -25.51 -27.19 2.81
N SER A 572 -24.80 -26.33 3.54
CA SER A 572 -25.36 -25.12 4.16
C SER A 572 -24.26 -24.07 4.36
N TYR A 573 -24.62 -22.80 4.34
CA TYR A 573 -23.69 -21.70 4.61
C TYR A 573 -24.43 -20.59 5.35
N LYS A 574 -23.74 -19.88 6.25
CA LYS A 574 -24.26 -18.69 6.92
C LYS A 574 -23.41 -17.49 6.54
N LEU A 575 -23.97 -16.67 5.68
CA LEU A 575 -23.39 -15.39 5.27
C LEU A 575 -23.44 -14.40 6.45
N PRO A 576 -22.54 -13.40 6.47
CA PRO A 576 -22.71 -12.21 7.30
C PRO A 576 -24.11 -11.64 7.04
N SER A 577 -24.85 -11.28 8.09
CA SER A 577 -26.17 -10.66 7.95
C SER A 577 -26.00 -9.34 7.21
N PRO A 578 -26.59 -9.19 6.02
CA PRO A 578 -26.60 -7.93 5.34
C PRO A 578 -27.88 -7.19 5.75
N GLU A 579 -27.76 -6.04 6.41
CA GLU A 579 -28.61 -4.90 6.03
C GLU A 579 -28.09 -4.32 4.69
N TYR A 580 -27.82 -5.20 3.71
CA TYR A 580 -27.54 -4.84 2.33
C TYR A 580 -28.67 -5.45 1.52
N ASP A 581 -29.62 -4.58 1.19
CA ASP A 581 -30.69 -4.84 0.26
C ASP A 581 -30.09 -5.35 -1.07
N GLY A 582 -30.41 -6.58 -1.45
CA GLY A 582 -30.21 -7.10 -2.81
C GLY A 582 -28.94 -7.92 -3.14
N MET A 583 -27.82 -7.79 -2.42
CA MET A 583 -26.52 -8.34 -2.90
C MET A 583 -26.31 -9.87 -2.74
N TRP A 584 -27.25 -10.59 -2.11
CA TRP A 584 -27.14 -12.05 -1.88
C TRP A 584 -28.31 -12.85 -2.47
N LYS A 585 -29.13 -12.24 -3.34
CA LYS A 585 -30.40 -12.84 -3.79
C LYS A 585 -30.29 -14.03 -4.75
N ASN A 586 -29.11 -14.40 -5.23
CA ASN A 586 -28.94 -15.58 -6.12
C ASN A 586 -28.46 -16.85 -5.41
N CYS A 587 -28.57 -16.96 -4.08
CA CYS A 587 -28.17 -18.18 -3.38
C CYS A 587 -29.32 -18.87 -2.61
N ASN A 588 -30.57 -18.39 -2.75
CA ASN A 588 -31.75 -18.91 -2.06
C ASN A 588 -32.72 -19.66 -3.00
N ASN A 589 -32.23 -20.61 -3.79
CA ASN A 589 -33.09 -21.68 -4.32
C ASN A 589 -32.58 -23.04 -3.77
N PRO A 590 -33.33 -23.71 -2.87
CA PRO A 590 -32.89 -24.97 -2.27
C PRO A 590 -32.75 -26.14 -3.27
N ASP A 591 -33.28 -26.00 -4.48
CA ASP A 591 -33.41 -27.09 -5.45
C ASP A 591 -32.40 -27.02 -6.63
N GLU A 592 -31.52 -26.02 -6.67
CA GLU A 592 -30.43 -25.94 -7.66
C GLU A 592 -29.12 -25.56 -6.96
N VAL A 593 -28.35 -26.56 -6.53
CA VAL A 593 -26.99 -26.38 -6.02
C VAL A 593 -26.05 -26.16 -7.21
N GLU A 594 -26.16 -25.01 -7.86
CA GLU A 594 -25.08 -24.51 -8.72
C GLU A 594 -23.97 -23.89 -7.84
N PRO A 595 -22.68 -24.14 -8.16
CA PRO A 595 -21.56 -23.61 -7.38
C PRO A 595 -21.63 -22.08 -7.32
N LEU A 596 -21.35 -21.48 -6.15
CA LEU A 596 -21.27 -20.03 -5.89
C LEU A 596 -20.54 -19.27 -7.01
N ASN A 597 -21.25 -18.97 -8.09
CA ASN A 597 -20.76 -18.25 -9.26
C ASN A 597 -21.23 -16.81 -9.06
N ILE A 598 -20.48 -16.07 -8.26
CA ILE A 598 -20.67 -14.63 -8.10
C ILE A 598 -20.15 -13.99 -9.39
N ALA A 599 -20.95 -14.08 -10.46
CA ALA A 599 -20.68 -13.50 -11.75
C ALA A 599 -21.06 -12.00 -11.73
N GLU A 600 -20.07 -11.18 -12.07
CA GLU A 600 -20.16 -9.81 -12.60
C GLU A 600 -21.24 -8.88 -12.03
N TYR A 601 -20.87 -8.06 -11.03
CA TYR A 601 -21.36 -6.69 -10.95
C TYR A 601 -20.22 -5.78 -10.49
N TYR A 602 -19.78 -4.90 -11.39
CA TYR A 602 -18.73 -3.91 -11.15
C TYR A 602 -19.32 -2.55 -10.73
N TYR A 603 -18.52 -1.85 -9.93
CA TYR A 603 -18.61 -0.47 -9.39
C TYR A 603 -19.44 -0.33 -8.10
N HIS A 604 -18.87 0.06 -6.94
CA HIS A 604 -17.77 1.01 -6.72
C HIS A 604 -16.66 0.54 -5.74
N VAL A 605 -15.42 0.89 -6.14
CA VAL A 605 -14.12 1.01 -5.45
C VAL A 605 -13.49 -0.22 -4.76
N GLU A 606 -12.33 -0.63 -5.27
CA GLU A 606 -11.28 -1.23 -4.45
C GLU A 606 -11.00 -0.29 -3.27
N SER A 607 -11.62 -0.54 -2.11
CA SER A 607 -11.40 0.26 -0.91
C SER A 607 -9.92 0.57 -0.74
N TYR A 608 -9.54 1.85 -0.83
CA TYR A 608 -8.16 2.26 -0.79
C TYR A 608 -7.62 1.96 0.60
N ILE A 609 -6.70 0.98 0.69
CA ILE A 609 -5.93 0.75 1.91
C ILE A 609 -4.93 1.91 1.96
N THR A 610 -5.27 2.88 2.79
CA THR A 610 -4.47 4.08 3.01
C THR A 610 -3.09 3.72 3.55
N LYS A 611 -2.10 4.50 3.14
CA LYS A 611 -0.69 4.32 3.46
C LYS A 611 -0.27 5.24 4.61
N ASN A 612 0.91 5.00 5.16
CA ASN A 612 1.46 5.82 6.24
C ASN A 612 1.58 7.32 5.88
N GLU A 613 1.78 7.64 4.61
CA GLU A 613 1.91 9.01 4.10
C GLU A 613 0.58 9.78 4.05
N ASP A 614 -0.55 9.08 4.09
CA ASP A 614 -1.88 9.69 4.04
C ASP A 614 -2.31 10.34 5.38
N TYR A 615 -1.50 10.20 6.44
CA TYR A 615 -1.89 10.56 7.80
C TYR A 615 -0.86 11.43 8.53
N SER A 616 -1.36 12.28 9.43
CA SER A 616 -0.60 12.80 10.57
C SER A 616 -1.10 12.11 11.83
N VAL A 617 -0.21 11.41 12.55
CA VAL A 617 -0.54 10.67 13.77
C VAL A 617 0.31 11.14 14.94
N LYS A 618 -0.32 11.37 16.10
CA LYS A 618 0.37 11.73 17.34
C LYS A 618 -0.20 10.92 18.49
N GLU A 619 0.65 10.17 19.19
CA GLU A 619 0.29 9.36 20.36
C GLU A 619 -0.87 8.37 20.10
N GLY A 620 -0.93 7.80 18.89
CA GLY A 620 -2.01 6.90 18.47
C GLY A 620 -3.35 7.57 18.15
N GLU A 621 -3.39 8.90 18.05
CA GLU A 621 -4.51 9.69 17.55
C GLU A 621 -4.25 10.11 16.10
N ILE A 622 -5.22 9.93 15.21
CA ILE A 622 -5.16 10.50 13.85
C ILE A 622 -5.50 11.98 13.94
N ILE A 623 -4.52 12.84 13.72
CA ILE A 623 -4.65 14.30 13.78
C ILE A 623 -5.20 14.85 12.45
N LYS A 624 -4.76 14.31 11.32
CA LYS A 624 -5.21 14.75 10.00
C LYS A 624 -5.05 13.65 8.94
N TYR A 625 -5.99 13.59 8.02
CA TYR A 625 -5.92 12.78 6.80
C TYR A 625 -5.67 13.67 5.57
N PHE A 626 -4.77 13.22 4.70
CA PHE A 626 -4.36 13.89 3.45
C PHE A 626 -4.54 13.00 2.21
N GLY A 627 -4.99 11.75 2.40
CA GLY A 627 -5.14 10.79 1.32
C GLY A 627 -6.34 11.08 0.40
N PRO A 628 -6.57 10.23 -0.61
CA PRO A 628 -7.68 10.39 -1.54
C PRO A 628 -9.05 10.22 -0.86
N GLY A 629 -10.08 10.84 -1.43
CA GLY A 629 -11.47 10.54 -1.10
C GLY A 629 -11.92 9.17 -1.59
N GLY A 630 -13.19 8.81 -1.40
CA GLY A 630 -13.71 7.48 -1.75
C GLY A 630 -13.96 6.57 -0.54
N ASP A 631 -13.88 5.27 -0.79
CA ASP A 631 -13.97 4.23 0.23
C ASP A 631 -12.59 3.96 0.80
N ILE A 632 -12.42 4.11 2.12
CA ILE A 632 -11.12 3.97 2.78
C ILE A 632 -11.13 2.96 3.93
N ILE A 633 -9.99 2.30 4.12
CA ILE A 633 -9.71 1.44 5.27
C ILE A 633 -8.56 2.03 6.06
N ILE A 634 -8.84 2.50 7.28
CA ILE A 634 -7.83 3.03 8.20
C ILE A 634 -7.10 1.85 8.86
N PRO A 635 -5.76 1.74 8.75
CA PRO A 635 -4.98 0.68 9.38
C PRO A 635 -4.96 0.76 10.92
N GLU A 636 -4.81 -0.38 11.58
CA GLU A 636 -4.62 -0.47 13.05
C GLU A 636 -3.29 0.16 13.52
N TYR A 637 -2.32 0.24 12.62
CA TYR A 637 -0.95 0.67 12.91
C TYR A 637 -0.46 1.60 11.81
N ILE A 638 -0.22 2.86 12.16
CA ILE A 638 0.22 3.91 11.24
C ILE A 638 1.41 4.61 11.87
N GLN A 639 2.48 4.85 11.09
CA GLN A 639 3.69 5.57 11.55
C GLN A 639 4.24 5.05 12.89
N ASN A 640 4.34 3.72 13.00
CA ASN A 640 4.79 2.99 14.18
C ASN A 640 3.95 3.18 15.46
N GLN A 641 2.66 3.51 15.32
CA GLN A 641 1.75 3.72 16.45
C GLN A 641 0.43 2.98 16.22
N TYR A 642 -0.08 2.33 17.27
CA TYR A 642 -1.43 1.77 17.24
C TYR A 642 -2.46 2.90 17.30
N ILE A 643 -3.50 2.83 16.47
CA ILE A 643 -4.53 3.86 16.39
C ILE A 643 -5.62 3.58 17.42
N ASN A 644 -5.71 4.47 18.42
CA ASN A 644 -6.63 4.37 19.54
C ASN A 644 -7.73 5.44 19.50
N SER A 645 -7.59 6.47 18.67
CA SER A 645 -8.58 7.55 18.54
C SER A 645 -8.50 8.27 17.20
N ILE A 646 -9.62 8.89 16.82
CA ILE A 646 -9.70 9.81 15.68
C ILE A 646 -9.81 11.22 16.23
N GLY A 647 -8.89 12.10 15.85
CA GLY A 647 -8.84 13.46 16.35
C GLY A 647 -9.89 14.39 15.77
N ALA A 648 -9.99 15.58 16.36
CA ALA A 648 -10.94 16.60 15.91
C ALA A 648 -10.63 17.04 14.46
N SER A 649 -11.67 17.12 13.63
CA SER A 649 -11.58 17.51 12.21
C SER A 649 -10.60 16.67 11.35
N ALA A 650 -10.22 15.48 11.82
CA ALA A 650 -9.18 14.67 11.18
C ALA A 650 -9.52 14.29 9.73
N PHE A 651 -10.78 13.99 9.46
CA PHE A 651 -11.32 13.62 8.14
C PHE A 651 -12.38 14.62 7.62
N GLN A 652 -12.37 15.85 8.13
CA GLN A 652 -13.28 16.89 7.67
C GLN A 652 -12.99 17.27 6.21
N TYR A 653 -14.03 17.34 5.37
CA TYR A 653 -13.92 17.70 3.94
C TYR A 653 -13.06 16.76 3.08
N CYS A 654 -13.10 15.46 3.36
CA CYS A 654 -12.24 14.48 2.69
C CYS A 654 -12.90 13.74 1.51
N ASN A 655 -14.16 14.07 1.16
CA ASN A 655 -14.92 13.41 0.09
C ASN A 655 -15.03 11.88 0.28
N LEU A 656 -15.29 11.44 1.52
CA LEU A 656 -15.38 10.02 1.89
C LEU A 656 -16.79 9.46 1.71
N TYR A 657 -16.91 8.22 1.24
CA TYR A 657 -18.19 7.52 1.03
C TYR A 657 -18.39 6.38 2.04
N ASN A 658 -17.36 5.59 2.29
CA ASN A 658 -17.35 4.54 3.31
C ASN A 658 -16.02 4.55 4.08
N VAL A 659 -16.10 4.42 5.41
CA VAL A 659 -14.92 4.38 6.29
C VAL A 659 -14.96 3.13 7.16
N ILE A 660 -13.88 2.35 7.13
CA ILE A 660 -13.66 1.26 8.08
C ILE A 660 -12.68 1.72 9.16
N LEU A 661 -13.17 1.78 10.41
CA LEU A 661 -12.39 2.16 11.58
C LEU A 661 -11.53 0.99 12.12
N PRO A 662 -10.34 1.27 12.67
CA PRO A 662 -9.56 0.31 13.45
C PRO A 662 -10.31 -0.12 14.71
N GLN A 663 -10.20 -1.39 15.09
CA GLN A 663 -10.88 -1.98 16.25
C GLN A 663 -10.42 -1.43 17.60
N ARG A 664 -9.24 -0.80 17.64
CA ARG A 664 -8.69 -0.16 18.84
C ARG A 664 -9.21 1.25 19.07
N VAL A 665 -9.94 1.84 18.11
CA VAL A 665 -10.48 3.19 18.27
C VAL A 665 -11.50 3.21 19.40
N THR A 666 -11.24 4.04 20.40
CA THR A 666 -12.11 4.21 21.58
C THR A 666 -12.85 5.55 21.57
N SER A 667 -12.37 6.53 20.80
CA SER A 667 -12.99 7.85 20.68
C SER A 667 -12.91 8.41 19.27
N ILE A 668 -13.94 9.16 18.89
CA ILE A 668 -14.03 9.95 17.65
C ILE A 668 -14.22 11.42 18.05
N GLY A 669 -13.30 12.29 17.63
CA GLY A 669 -13.25 13.69 18.02
C GLY A 669 -14.36 14.55 17.39
N ASN A 670 -14.43 15.81 17.84
CA ASN A 670 -15.37 16.79 17.31
C ASN A 670 -15.15 17.00 15.81
N GLN A 671 -16.23 17.06 15.02
CA GLN A 671 -16.18 17.32 13.57
C GLN A 671 -15.31 16.33 12.78
N ALA A 672 -14.99 15.15 13.35
CA ALA A 672 -14.01 14.23 12.79
C ALA A 672 -14.31 13.84 11.34
N PHE A 673 -15.58 13.60 11.00
CA PHE A 673 -16.05 13.23 9.66
C PHE A 673 -17.06 14.23 9.10
N GLU A 674 -17.07 15.47 9.58
CA GLU A 674 -18.00 16.50 9.11
C GLU A 674 -17.78 16.81 7.60
N GLN A 675 -18.89 17.07 6.90
CA GLN A 675 -18.92 17.44 5.48
C GLN A 675 -18.20 16.42 4.59
N ASN A 676 -18.73 15.19 4.61
CA ASN A 676 -18.33 14.11 3.71
C ASN A 676 -19.58 13.55 3.00
N TYR A 677 -19.42 12.47 2.26
CA TYR A 677 -20.50 11.76 1.57
C TYR A 677 -20.78 10.40 2.21
N LEU A 678 -20.55 10.24 3.53
CA LEU A 678 -20.58 8.93 4.17
C LEU A 678 -21.98 8.32 4.06
N GLU A 679 -22.10 7.23 3.32
CA GLU A 679 -23.35 6.46 3.22
C GLU A 679 -23.45 5.44 4.36
N LYS A 680 -22.29 4.93 4.81
CA LYS A 680 -22.19 3.94 5.87
C LYS A 680 -20.92 4.09 6.70
N ILE A 681 -21.08 3.94 8.02
CA ILE A 681 -19.98 3.72 8.95
C ILE A 681 -20.38 2.70 10.02
N VAL A 682 -19.48 1.76 10.34
CA VAL A 682 -19.70 0.77 11.40
C VAL A 682 -18.98 1.22 12.67
N LEU A 683 -19.75 1.64 13.66
CA LEU A 683 -19.26 1.97 14.99
C LEU A 683 -19.21 0.69 15.84
N HIS A 684 -18.02 0.20 16.17
CA HIS A 684 -17.86 -1.01 16.97
C HIS A 684 -18.04 -0.73 18.48
N GLU A 685 -18.36 -1.77 19.25
CA GLU A 685 -18.66 -1.69 20.70
C GLU A 685 -17.50 -1.17 21.58
N GLY A 686 -16.30 -1.06 21.02
CA GLY A 686 -15.13 -0.49 21.71
C GLY A 686 -15.12 1.04 21.74
N ILE A 687 -15.94 1.70 20.91
CA ILE A 687 -16.05 3.16 20.88
C ILE A 687 -16.92 3.61 22.07
N THR A 688 -16.35 4.47 22.90
CA THR A 688 -16.94 4.96 24.15
C THR A 688 -17.20 6.46 24.17
N ASP A 689 -16.67 7.19 23.19
CA ASP A 689 -16.90 8.63 23.05
C ASP A 689 -17.01 9.05 21.57
N ILE A 690 -17.99 9.89 21.25
CA ILE A 690 -18.18 10.51 19.93
C ILE A 690 -18.43 12.00 20.16
N GLY A 691 -17.62 12.83 19.51
CA GLY A 691 -17.57 14.28 19.66
C GLY A 691 -18.78 15.04 19.10
N ASP A 692 -18.82 16.34 19.39
CA ASP A 692 -19.81 17.25 18.80
C ASP A 692 -19.63 17.30 17.28
N SER A 693 -20.73 17.28 16.54
CA SER A 693 -20.75 17.33 15.06
C SER A 693 -19.88 16.28 14.35
N ALA A 694 -19.54 15.17 15.01
CA ALA A 694 -18.60 14.18 14.48
C ALA A 694 -18.99 13.64 13.09
N PHE A 695 -20.28 13.51 12.81
CA PHE A 695 -20.84 13.06 11.52
C PHE A 695 -21.83 14.08 10.91
N TYR A 696 -21.68 15.37 11.25
CA TYR A 696 -22.52 16.43 10.68
C TYR A 696 -22.37 16.49 9.15
N ASP A 697 -23.48 16.66 8.43
CA ASP A 697 -23.50 16.85 6.97
C ASP A 697 -22.87 15.67 6.20
N ASN A 698 -23.63 14.57 6.13
CA ASN A 698 -23.25 13.29 5.49
C ASN A 698 -24.49 12.61 4.86
N ASN A 699 -24.34 11.39 4.35
CA ASN A 699 -25.40 10.62 3.67
C ASN A 699 -25.80 9.34 4.45
N LEU A 700 -25.60 9.28 5.77
CA LEU A 700 -25.79 8.05 6.55
C LEU A 700 -27.26 7.65 6.55
N LYS A 701 -27.55 6.40 6.19
CA LYS A 701 -28.94 5.88 6.13
C LYS A 701 -29.38 5.08 7.35
N ASN A 702 -28.47 4.29 7.92
CA ASN A 702 -28.74 3.45 9.08
C ASN A 702 -27.56 3.52 10.04
N LEU A 703 -27.86 3.55 11.34
CA LEU A 703 -26.84 3.69 12.37
C LEU A 703 -27.19 2.89 13.63
N SER A 704 -26.22 2.10 14.09
CA SER A 704 -26.25 1.47 15.42
C SER A 704 -25.20 2.13 16.31
N ILE A 705 -25.64 2.75 17.40
CA ILE A 705 -24.74 3.47 18.31
C ILE A 705 -24.24 2.48 19.38
N PRO A 706 -22.91 2.40 19.63
CA PRO A 706 -22.31 1.47 20.58
C PRO A 706 -22.85 1.59 22.01
N LYS A 707 -22.95 0.47 22.73
CA LYS A 707 -23.45 0.41 24.11
C LYS A 707 -22.60 1.19 25.12
N GLY A 708 -21.34 1.44 24.80
CA GLY A 708 -20.42 2.23 25.62
C GLY A 708 -20.78 3.73 25.68
N ILE A 709 -21.57 4.23 24.72
CA ILE A 709 -21.93 5.66 24.63
C ILE A 709 -22.98 6.02 25.67
N LYS A 710 -22.66 6.99 26.54
CA LYS A 710 -23.56 7.47 27.61
C LYS A 710 -24.35 8.72 27.26
N THR A 711 -23.89 9.48 26.27
CA THR A 711 -24.50 10.75 25.85
C THR A 711 -24.26 10.92 24.36
N ILE A 712 -25.33 11.27 23.64
CA ILE A 712 -25.23 11.63 22.23
C ILE A 712 -25.04 13.14 22.19
N ARG A 713 -23.92 13.58 21.61
CA ARG A 713 -23.42 14.95 21.69
C ARG A 713 -24.11 15.89 20.70
N LYS A 714 -23.78 17.19 20.78
CA LYS A 714 -24.43 18.22 19.96
C LYS A 714 -24.22 17.95 18.47
N ASN A 715 -25.28 18.03 17.67
CA ASN A 715 -25.29 17.91 16.20
C ASN A 715 -24.57 16.68 15.66
N CYS A 716 -24.40 15.62 16.47
CA CYS A 716 -23.50 14.51 16.16
C CYS A 716 -23.84 13.81 14.84
N PHE A 717 -25.13 13.69 14.53
CA PHE A 717 -25.69 13.06 13.33
C PHE A 717 -26.70 13.97 12.62
N ASP A 718 -26.54 15.28 12.77
CA ASP A 718 -27.38 16.28 12.09
C ASP A 718 -27.07 16.33 10.59
N TYR A 719 -28.07 16.68 9.78
CA TYR A 719 -28.00 16.76 8.33
C TYR A 719 -27.49 15.47 7.68
N ASN A 720 -28.26 14.40 7.85
CA ASN A 720 -27.99 13.06 7.30
C ASN A 720 -29.23 12.48 6.61
N GLN A 721 -29.21 11.20 6.24
CA GLN A 721 -30.33 10.50 5.60
C GLN A 721 -30.85 9.35 6.48
N LEU A 722 -30.75 9.46 7.81
CA LEU A 722 -31.07 8.34 8.70
C LEU A 722 -32.56 8.01 8.61
N GLU A 723 -32.89 6.79 8.16
CA GLU A 723 -34.26 6.26 8.14
C GLU A 723 -34.62 5.62 9.49
N SER A 724 -33.61 5.09 10.18
CA SER A 724 -33.72 4.50 11.51
C SER A 724 -32.43 4.65 12.32
N VAL A 725 -32.56 4.70 13.65
CA VAL A 725 -31.42 4.73 14.57
C VAL A 725 -31.64 3.76 15.72
N GLN A 726 -30.64 2.90 15.97
CA GLN A 726 -30.61 2.04 17.15
C GLN A 726 -29.82 2.72 18.26
N LEU A 727 -30.55 3.24 19.25
CA LEU A 727 -29.96 3.87 20.43
C LEU A 727 -29.47 2.82 21.44
N PRO A 728 -28.34 3.04 22.14
CA PRO A 728 -27.81 2.08 23.09
C PRO A 728 -28.59 2.12 24.41
N THR A 729 -28.63 0.99 25.13
CA THR A 729 -29.19 0.96 26.47
C THR A 729 -28.29 1.72 27.45
N GLY A 730 -28.85 2.56 28.31
CA GLY A 730 -28.10 3.32 29.32
C GLY A 730 -27.66 4.73 28.92
N ILE A 731 -28.05 5.22 27.75
CA ILE A 731 -27.93 6.66 27.43
C ILE A 731 -28.79 7.50 28.37
N LYS A 732 -28.23 8.60 28.86
CA LYS A 732 -28.95 9.52 29.75
C LYS A 732 -29.49 10.75 29.06
N ASN A 733 -28.76 11.28 28.08
CA ASN A 733 -29.08 12.54 27.43
C ASN A 733 -28.87 12.45 25.92
N ILE A 734 -29.80 13.06 25.19
CA ILE A 734 -29.68 13.32 23.75
C ILE A 734 -29.43 14.83 23.57
N GLY A 735 -28.29 15.17 22.96
CA GLY A 735 -27.78 16.53 22.85
C GLY A 735 -28.53 17.41 21.85
N TYR A 736 -28.20 18.70 21.88
CA TYR A 736 -28.80 19.71 21.00
C TYR A 736 -28.63 19.29 19.54
N GLY A 737 -29.72 19.28 18.76
CA GLY A 737 -29.68 18.97 17.32
C GLY A 737 -29.14 17.57 16.97
N ALA A 738 -29.01 16.64 17.91
CA ALA A 738 -28.24 15.41 17.72
C ALA A 738 -28.61 14.60 16.45
N PHE A 739 -29.88 14.58 16.07
CA PHE A 739 -30.45 13.91 14.90
C PHE A 739 -31.34 14.85 14.08
N GLN A 740 -31.06 16.15 14.10
CA GLN A 740 -31.81 17.13 13.32
C GLN A 740 -31.66 16.86 11.81
N SER A 741 -32.66 17.25 11.01
CA SER A 741 -32.63 17.20 9.53
C SER A 741 -32.21 15.82 9.00
N ASN A 742 -33.02 14.82 9.33
CA ASN A 742 -32.89 13.44 8.89
C ASN A 742 -34.25 12.95 8.34
N VAL A 743 -34.38 11.65 8.04
CA VAL A 743 -35.63 11.05 7.56
C VAL A 743 -36.12 9.92 8.48
N ILE A 744 -35.90 10.05 9.79
CA ILE A 744 -36.16 8.96 10.75
C ILE A 744 -37.67 8.71 10.82
N GLU A 745 -38.11 7.52 10.43
CA GLU A 745 -39.54 7.14 10.48
C GLU A 745 -39.91 6.47 11.80
N LYS A 746 -38.99 5.66 12.32
CA LYS A 746 -39.18 4.82 13.52
C LYS A 746 -38.07 5.06 14.52
N LEU A 747 -38.46 5.45 15.73
CA LEU A 747 -37.54 5.71 16.83
C LEU A 747 -37.95 4.94 18.07
N ASN A 748 -37.04 4.09 18.55
CA ASN A 748 -37.17 3.40 19.82
C ASN A 748 -36.29 4.08 20.86
N LEU A 749 -36.92 4.82 21.79
CA LEU A 749 -36.23 5.45 22.90
C LEU A 749 -36.07 4.45 24.06
N PRO A 750 -34.85 4.05 24.45
CA PRO A 750 -34.64 3.15 25.57
C PRO A 750 -34.96 3.80 26.92
N GLU A 751 -35.34 2.97 27.90
CA GLU A 751 -35.43 3.38 29.30
C GLU A 751 -34.05 3.81 29.82
N GLY A 752 -34.03 4.86 30.65
CA GLY A 752 -32.82 5.48 31.20
C GLY A 752 -32.54 6.89 30.67
N ILE A 753 -33.15 7.30 29.55
CA ILE A 753 -33.06 8.69 29.05
C ILE A 753 -33.79 9.62 30.03
N GLU A 754 -33.08 10.63 30.53
CA GLU A 754 -33.61 11.64 31.44
C GLU A 754 -33.97 12.94 30.69
N ASN A 755 -33.20 13.32 29.66
CA ASN A 755 -33.40 14.59 28.95
C ASN A 755 -33.19 14.45 27.43
N ILE A 756 -34.08 15.07 26.67
CA ILE A 756 -33.93 15.29 25.23
C ILE A 756 -33.76 16.79 25.02
N ALA A 757 -32.62 17.22 24.49
CA ALA A 757 -32.29 18.63 24.33
C ALA A 757 -33.04 19.30 23.17
N ALA A 758 -32.80 20.60 22.99
CA ALA A 758 -33.43 21.37 21.92
C ALA A 758 -33.02 20.87 20.53
N ASP A 759 -33.96 20.92 19.59
CA ASP A 759 -33.81 20.51 18.18
C ASP A 759 -33.38 19.04 17.95
N ALA A 760 -33.33 18.20 19.00
CA ALA A 760 -32.70 16.88 18.94
C ALA A 760 -33.18 15.96 17.81
N PHE A 761 -34.47 16.02 17.47
CA PHE A 761 -35.13 15.29 16.38
C PHE A 761 -35.99 16.24 15.52
N ASN A 762 -35.60 17.51 15.43
CA ASN A 762 -36.26 18.49 14.57
C ASN A 762 -36.10 18.06 13.09
N ASP A 763 -37.12 18.31 12.27
CA ASP A 763 -37.08 18.08 10.81
C ASP A 763 -36.77 16.60 10.48
N ASN A 764 -37.75 15.74 10.77
CA ASN A 764 -37.68 14.28 10.61
C ASN A 764 -39.04 13.71 10.13
N SER A 765 -39.13 12.38 9.99
CA SER A 765 -40.32 11.69 9.47
C SER A 765 -41.04 10.83 10.53
N LEU A 766 -40.92 11.15 11.82
CA LEU A 766 -41.44 10.29 12.88
C LEU A 766 -42.97 10.23 12.83
N GLU A 767 -43.55 9.03 12.71
CA GLU A 767 -45.01 8.85 12.69
C GLU A 767 -45.60 8.57 14.08
N ARG A 768 -44.87 7.84 14.93
CA ARG A 768 -45.30 7.47 16.27
C ARG A 768 -44.13 7.54 17.23
N LEU A 769 -44.41 7.93 18.46
CA LEU A 769 -43.37 8.04 19.49
C LEU A 769 -43.86 7.48 20.81
N LYS A 770 -43.00 6.69 21.46
CA LYS A 770 -43.18 6.26 22.84
C LYS A 770 -42.06 6.84 23.69
N LEU A 771 -42.44 7.70 24.64
CA LEU A 771 -41.47 8.31 25.55
C LEU A 771 -41.17 7.34 26.71
N PRO A 772 -39.89 7.16 27.09
CA PRO A 772 -39.51 6.26 28.18
C PRO A 772 -39.95 6.86 29.53
N GLN A 773 -40.29 6.01 30.48
CA GLN A 773 -40.78 6.46 31.79
C GLN A 773 -39.72 7.21 32.58
N SER A 774 -38.44 7.01 32.30
CA SER A 774 -37.34 7.78 32.89
C SER A 774 -37.27 9.25 32.46
N LEU A 775 -37.96 9.65 31.38
CA LEU A 775 -37.80 10.97 30.77
C LEU A 775 -38.40 12.09 31.63
N LYS A 776 -37.59 13.11 31.94
CA LYS A 776 -37.95 14.27 32.77
C LYS A 776 -38.17 15.54 31.95
N SER A 777 -37.40 15.74 30.88
CA SER A 777 -37.49 16.97 30.08
C SER A 777 -37.35 16.76 28.57
N ILE A 778 -38.09 17.58 27.82
CA ILE A 778 -38.01 17.73 26.36
C ILE A 778 -37.69 19.19 26.06
N GLY A 779 -36.66 19.43 25.25
CA GLY A 779 -36.17 20.75 24.90
C GLY A 779 -37.03 21.49 23.88
N ARG A 780 -36.65 22.74 23.62
CA ARG A 780 -37.26 23.57 22.58
C ARG A 780 -37.13 22.92 21.21
N ASP A 781 -38.19 22.93 20.40
CA ASP A 781 -38.18 22.41 19.02
C ASP A 781 -37.76 20.92 18.87
N ALA A 782 -37.69 20.15 19.95
CA ALA A 782 -37.05 18.84 19.97
C ALA A 782 -37.63 17.81 18.99
N PHE A 783 -38.94 17.86 18.72
CA PHE A 783 -39.66 17.04 17.76
C PHE A 783 -40.47 17.91 16.78
N ASN A 784 -39.99 19.13 16.51
CA ASN A 784 -40.61 20.03 15.55
C ASN A 784 -40.49 19.46 14.12
N TYR A 785 -41.41 19.83 13.22
CA TYR A 785 -41.42 19.42 11.81
C TYR A 785 -41.29 17.91 11.61
N ASN A 786 -42.21 17.17 12.21
CA ASN A 786 -42.34 15.72 12.07
C ASN A 786 -43.75 15.36 11.55
N ILE A 787 -44.06 14.06 11.45
CA ILE A 787 -45.39 13.58 11.03
C ILE A 787 -46.10 12.79 12.14
N LEU A 788 -45.83 13.13 13.41
CA LEU A 788 -46.31 12.37 14.56
C LEU A 788 -47.84 12.38 14.62
N ARG A 789 -48.46 11.20 14.62
CA ARG A 789 -49.91 11.01 14.81
C ARG A 789 -50.26 10.66 16.25
N THR A 790 -49.34 9.99 16.94
CA THR A 790 -49.52 9.55 18.33
C THR A 790 -48.23 9.67 19.12
N VAL A 791 -48.32 10.21 20.34
CA VAL A 791 -47.24 10.22 21.32
C VAL A 791 -47.75 9.59 22.62
N GLU A 792 -47.09 8.51 23.05
CA GLU A 792 -47.28 7.94 24.39
C GLU A 792 -46.40 8.70 25.39
N MET A 793 -47.03 9.51 26.24
CA MET A 793 -46.33 10.37 27.20
C MET A 793 -45.75 9.57 28.39
N SER A 794 -44.61 10.03 28.90
CA SER A 794 -44.04 9.54 30.17
C SER A 794 -44.80 10.13 31.36
N SER A 795 -45.13 9.30 32.34
CA SER A 795 -45.79 9.75 33.58
C SER A 795 -44.88 10.59 34.50
N HIS A 796 -43.56 10.54 34.27
CA HIS A 796 -42.56 11.31 35.04
C HIS A 796 -42.09 12.57 34.33
N LEU A 797 -42.63 12.89 33.15
CA LEU A 797 -42.23 14.07 32.39
C LEU A 797 -42.65 15.36 33.10
N GLN A 798 -41.68 16.25 33.33
CA GLN A 798 -41.85 17.50 34.07
C GLN A 798 -41.78 18.74 33.18
N PHE A 799 -41.01 18.69 32.07
CA PHE A 799 -40.78 19.86 31.22
C PHE A 799 -40.99 19.53 29.74
N ILE A 800 -41.82 20.32 29.06
CA ILE A 800 -41.96 20.33 27.61
C ILE A 800 -41.55 21.72 27.10
N GLY A 801 -40.57 21.79 26.21
CA GLY A 801 -40.01 23.04 25.70
C GLY A 801 -40.92 23.78 24.72
N ILE A 802 -40.53 25.02 24.39
CA ILE A 802 -41.18 25.86 23.38
C ILE A 802 -41.18 25.12 22.03
N ARG A 803 -42.33 25.04 21.35
CA ARG A 803 -42.47 24.37 20.04
C ARG A 803 -42.00 22.90 20.00
N ALA A 804 -41.94 22.22 21.15
CA ALA A 804 -41.36 20.89 21.24
C ALA A 804 -41.98 19.87 20.27
N PHE A 805 -43.28 19.95 20.01
CA PHE A 805 -44.03 19.12 19.05
C PHE A 805 -44.76 19.99 18.02
N PHE A 806 -44.20 21.16 17.67
CA PHE A 806 -44.79 22.06 16.68
C PHE A 806 -44.81 21.41 15.29
N SER A 807 -45.80 21.78 14.45
CA SER A 807 -45.91 21.33 13.06
C SER A 807 -45.83 19.80 12.91
N ASN A 808 -46.80 19.11 13.53
CA ASN A 808 -46.95 17.65 13.50
C ASN A 808 -48.38 17.24 13.07
N LYS A 809 -48.77 15.97 13.22
CA LYS A 809 -50.09 15.45 12.82
C LYS A 809 -50.87 14.82 13.98
N LEU A 810 -50.66 15.29 15.21
CA LEU A 810 -51.28 14.71 16.40
C LEU A 810 -52.78 15.01 16.40
N ASP A 811 -53.64 13.99 16.53
CA ASP A 811 -55.09 14.18 16.63
C ASP A 811 -55.56 14.39 18.08
N LYS A 812 -54.78 13.87 19.04
CA LYS A 812 -55.04 13.97 20.48
C LYS A 812 -53.74 13.82 21.26
N ILE A 813 -53.70 14.35 22.48
CA ILE A 813 -52.59 14.11 23.40
C ILE A 813 -53.06 14.04 24.86
N ASN A 814 -52.51 13.09 25.61
CA ASN A 814 -52.75 12.94 27.05
C ASN A 814 -51.53 13.43 27.81
N LEU A 815 -51.67 14.55 28.52
CA LEU A 815 -50.58 15.15 29.28
C LEU A 815 -50.39 14.45 30.65
N PRO A 816 -49.14 14.31 31.13
CA PRO A 816 -48.90 13.67 32.43
C PRO A 816 -49.21 14.62 33.59
N ASN A 817 -49.71 14.05 34.71
CA ASN A 817 -50.10 14.81 35.90
C ASN A 817 -48.92 15.51 36.61
N ASN A 818 -47.68 15.08 36.37
CA ASN A 818 -46.48 15.64 36.99
C ASN A 818 -45.83 16.78 36.19
N LEU A 819 -46.49 17.26 35.13
CA LEU A 819 -45.93 18.25 34.21
C LEU A 819 -45.83 19.64 34.87
N GLN A 820 -44.63 20.14 35.10
CA GLN A 820 -44.38 21.43 35.77
C GLN A 820 -44.34 22.61 34.79
N PHE A 821 -43.91 22.36 33.55
CA PHE A 821 -43.75 23.39 32.54
C PHE A 821 -44.14 22.86 31.16
N MET A 822 -44.90 23.69 30.44
CA MET A 822 -45.12 23.52 29.02
C MET A 822 -44.84 24.83 28.30
N GLY A 823 -43.95 24.77 27.31
CA GLY A 823 -43.52 25.93 26.54
C GLY A 823 -44.58 26.44 25.58
N PHE A 824 -44.39 27.69 25.19
CA PHE A 824 -45.15 28.35 24.13
C PHE A 824 -45.17 27.51 22.85
N ASP A 825 -46.33 27.43 22.18
CA ASP A 825 -46.52 26.67 20.93
C ASP A 825 -46.13 25.19 20.98
N ALA A 826 -46.00 24.58 22.17
CA ALA A 826 -45.48 23.21 22.30
C ALA A 826 -46.21 22.19 21.40
N PHE A 827 -47.50 22.37 21.17
CA PHE A 827 -48.31 21.50 20.30
C PHE A 827 -49.02 22.28 19.17
N SER A 828 -48.62 23.51 18.87
CA SER A 828 -49.25 24.30 17.80
C SER A 828 -48.97 23.70 16.42
N GLN A 829 -49.87 23.95 15.46
CA GLN A 829 -49.82 23.35 14.11
C GLN A 829 -49.89 21.81 14.15
N ASN A 830 -50.81 21.28 14.96
CA ASN A 830 -51.22 19.88 14.97
C ASN A 830 -52.70 19.73 14.59
N ARG A 831 -53.24 18.50 14.65
CA ARG A 831 -54.65 18.18 14.43
C ARG A 831 -55.44 18.02 15.72
N ILE A 832 -54.92 18.56 16.82
CA ILE A 832 -55.54 18.48 18.14
C ILE A 832 -56.66 19.51 18.18
N TYR A 833 -57.90 19.06 18.31
CA TYR A 833 -59.06 19.96 18.39
C TYR A 833 -59.44 20.33 19.83
N ASN A 834 -59.08 19.49 20.81
CA ASN A 834 -59.31 19.74 22.22
C ASN A 834 -58.16 19.16 23.03
N LEU A 835 -57.58 19.96 23.93
CA LEU A 835 -56.52 19.55 24.83
C LEU A 835 -57.00 19.55 26.28
N ILE A 836 -57.07 18.36 26.87
CA ILE A 836 -57.42 18.19 28.28
C ILE A 836 -56.17 18.36 29.14
N LEU A 837 -56.21 19.35 30.03
CA LEU A 837 -55.16 19.59 31.01
C LEU A 837 -55.33 18.67 32.24
N PRO A 838 -54.23 18.19 32.84
CA PRO A 838 -54.31 17.35 34.04
C PRO A 838 -54.91 18.11 35.23
N THR A 839 -55.61 17.41 36.13
CA THR A 839 -56.28 17.99 37.31
C THR A 839 -55.75 17.41 38.62
N PRO A 840 -55.42 18.24 39.63
CA PRO A 840 -55.33 19.70 39.59
C PRO A 840 -54.22 20.16 38.63
N SER A 841 -54.39 21.32 37.96
CA SER A 841 -53.39 21.80 36.99
C SER A 841 -52.03 21.97 37.69
N PRO A 842 -51.01 21.18 37.32
CA PRO A 842 -49.67 21.33 37.86
C PRO A 842 -48.95 22.58 37.32
N ILE A 843 -49.58 23.29 36.37
CA ILE A 843 -49.05 24.44 35.65
C ILE A 843 -49.80 25.71 36.10
N GLU A 844 -49.48 26.25 37.27
CA GLU A 844 -50.04 27.54 37.73
C GLU A 844 -49.39 28.71 36.96
N GLY A 845 -50.20 29.50 36.24
CA GLY A 845 -49.77 30.79 35.68
C GLY A 845 -49.24 30.78 34.23
N VAL A 846 -49.41 29.69 33.48
CA VAL A 846 -49.13 29.69 32.03
C VAL A 846 -50.32 30.28 31.28
N VAL A 847 -50.06 31.33 30.51
CA VAL A 847 -51.02 31.88 29.55
C VAL A 847 -51.08 30.92 28.36
N TYR A 848 -52.16 30.14 28.26
CA TYR A 848 -52.45 29.22 27.13
C TYR A 848 -52.85 29.94 25.84
N ASP A 849 -52.72 31.26 25.80
CA ASP A 849 -52.86 32.01 24.57
C ASP A 849 -51.76 31.50 23.62
N HIS A 850 -52.10 31.31 22.35
CA HIS A 850 -51.23 30.82 21.27
C HIS A 850 -51.18 29.32 20.99
N TRP A 851 -52.06 28.47 21.52
CA TRP A 851 -52.16 27.11 21.00
C TRP A 851 -53.20 27.02 19.88
N TYR A 852 -52.72 26.68 18.69
CA TYR A 852 -53.53 26.64 17.48
C TYR A 852 -53.47 25.28 16.77
N ASP A 853 -54.60 24.82 16.26
CA ASP A 853 -54.64 23.67 15.35
C ASP A 853 -54.08 24.05 13.96
N GLU A 854 -54.04 23.08 13.04
CA GLU A 854 -53.58 23.28 11.65
C GLU A 854 -54.43 24.31 10.87
N ARG A 855 -55.63 24.65 11.35
CA ARG A 855 -56.55 25.64 10.77
C ARG A 855 -56.45 27.00 11.45
N GLN A 856 -55.52 27.18 12.39
CA GLN A 856 -55.36 28.38 13.22
C GLN A 856 -56.48 28.59 14.26
N ASP A 857 -57.24 27.55 14.60
CA ASP A 857 -58.26 27.60 15.66
C ASP A 857 -57.62 27.38 17.03
N ARG A 858 -58.08 28.10 18.07
CA ARG A 858 -57.54 27.99 19.45
C ARG A 858 -57.98 26.68 20.11
N ILE A 859 -57.06 25.92 20.71
CA ILE A 859 -57.31 24.51 21.14
C ILE A 859 -57.42 24.28 22.66
N CYS A 860 -57.35 25.33 23.49
CA CYS A 860 -57.46 25.20 24.96
C CYS A 860 -58.80 25.70 25.50
N GLU A 861 -59.53 24.85 26.21
CA GLU A 861 -60.70 25.22 27.00
C GLU A 861 -60.38 25.06 28.49
N TYR A 862 -60.17 26.18 29.19
CA TYR A 862 -60.59 26.30 30.59
C TYR A 862 -61.87 27.12 30.54
N GLY A 863 -62.92 26.65 31.22
CA GLY A 863 -64.23 27.31 31.24
C GLY A 863 -64.11 28.81 31.50
N GLU A 864 -64.69 29.59 30.58
CA GLU A 864 -65.03 31.01 30.62
C GLU A 864 -64.08 31.95 31.40
N ASP A 865 -63.16 32.63 30.71
CA ASP A 865 -63.26 34.08 30.53
C ASP A 865 -62.12 34.69 29.67
N VAL A 866 -62.53 35.71 28.93
CA VAL A 866 -61.90 36.46 27.82
C VAL A 866 -60.51 37.03 28.13
N TRP A 867 -59.59 36.98 27.16
CA TRP A 867 -58.39 37.84 27.11
C TRP A 867 -58.23 38.47 25.72
N GLU A 868 -58.31 39.80 25.65
CA GLU A 868 -57.91 40.59 24.48
C GLU A 868 -56.40 40.85 24.50
N LYS A 869 -55.81 40.91 23.30
CA LYS A 869 -54.39 41.19 23.03
C LYS A 869 -53.88 42.42 23.79
N GLY A 870 -52.77 42.24 24.52
CA GLY A 870 -51.82 43.32 24.82
C GLY A 870 -51.92 44.00 26.19
N THR A 871 -52.72 43.48 27.13
CA THR A 871 -52.75 44.00 28.50
C THR A 871 -52.67 42.84 29.51
N TYR A 872 -51.62 42.79 30.32
CA TYR A 872 -51.50 41.80 31.40
C TYR A 872 -52.30 42.27 32.62
N LYS A 873 -53.30 41.50 33.06
CA LYS A 873 -54.03 41.76 34.31
C LYS A 873 -53.37 40.96 35.44
N LEU A 874 -53.02 41.66 36.51
CA LEU A 874 -52.54 41.05 37.76
C LEU A 874 -53.63 40.18 38.38
N VAL A 875 -53.27 38.97 38.82
CA VAL A 875 -54.10 38.15 39.70
C VAL A 875 -53.47 38.17 41.09
N LEU A 876 -54.19 38.72 42.06
CA LEU A 876 -53.82 38.71 43.48
C LEU A 876 -54.15 37.32 44.06
N LYS A 877 -53.15 36.63 44.64
CA LYS A 877 -53.36 35.45 45.49
C LYS A 877 -53.40 35.89 46.96
N GLU A 878 -54.16 35.16 47.78
CA GLU A 878 -54.49 35.48 49.19
C GLU A 878 -53.29 35.61 50.16
N ASP A 879 -52.05 35.33 49.73
CA ASP A 879 -50.84 35.35 50.57
C ASP A 879 -49.89 36.56 50.34
N ASN A 880 -50.39 37.72 49.90
CA ASN A 880 -49.60 38.96 49.70
C ASN A 880 -48.38 38.81 48.76
N ARG A 881 -48.40 37.87 47.81
CA ARG A 881 -47.34 37.69 46.81
C ARG A 881 -47.88 37.96 45.41
N ILE A 882 -47.14 38.78 44.66
CA ILE A 882 -47.39 39.07 43.24
C ILE A 882 -46.27 38.39 42.46
N LEU A 883 -46.62 37.46 41.55
CA LEU A 883 -45.66 36.82 40.66
C LEU A 883 -45.83 37.36 39.25
N ILE A 884 -44.78 37.97 38.69
CA ILE A 884 -44.76 38.52 37.33
C ILE A 884 -43.65 37.79 36.56
N SER A 885 -44.02 37.02 35.55
CA SER A 885 -43.09 36.33 34.65
C SER A 885 -43.08 37.02 33.30
N VAL A 886 -41.94 37.61 32.91
CA VAL A 886 -41.79 38.33 31.64
C VAL A 886 -40.58 37.76 30.89
N LEU A 887 -40.79 37.33 29.66
CA LEU A 887 -39.74 36.81 28.77
C LEU A 887 -39.52 37.81 27.63
N PHE A 888 -38.34 38.42 27.56
CA PHE A 888 -37.98 39.30 26.44
C PHE A 888 -37.16 38.52 25.42
N THR A 889 -37.64 38.47 24.18
CA THR A 889 -37.02 37.68 23.11
C THR A 889 -35.78 38.35 22.47
N ASN A 890 -35.63 39.68 22.58
CA ASN A 890 -34.61 40.43 21.81
C ASN A 890 -33.74 41.41 22.64
N GLY A 891 -33.56 41.18 23.95
CA GLY A 891 -32.59 41.92 24.77
C GLY A 891 -32.92 43.39 25.11
N LYS A 892 -34.06 43.94 24.68
CA LYS A 892 -34.64 45.17 25.23
C LYS A 892 -36.17 45.07 25.29
N GLY A 893 -36.74 45.44 26.42
CA GLY A 893 -38.18 45.63 26.57
C GLY A 893 -38.51 46.38 27.86
N ASN A 894 -39.59 47.17 27.83
CA ASN A 894 -40.05 47.95 28.97
C ASN A 894 -41.20 47.20 29.65
N LEU A 895 -41.06 46.92 30.95
CA LEU A 895 -42.16 46.42 31.78
C LEU A 895 -42.93 47.62 32.35
N LYS A 896 -44.21 47.77 31.97
CA LYS A 896 -45.10 48.77 32.58
C LYS A 896 -46.09 48.06 33.49
N VAL A 897 -45.93 48.25 34.80
CA VAL A 897 -46.88 47.78 35.81
C VAL A 897 -47.82 48.93 36.15
N SER A 898 -49.13 48.76 35.95
CA SER A 898 -50.15 49.74 36.37
C SER A 898 -51.26 49.02 37.14
N GLY A 899 -51.58 49.50 38.34
CA GLY A 899 -52.69 49.01 39.17
C GLY A 899 -53.79 50.07 39.31
N ASP A 900 -55.05 49.62 39.45
CA ASP A 900 -56.18 50.48 39.77
C ASP A 900 -56.23 50.72 41.30
N TYR A 901 -56.00 51.96 41.73
CA TYR A 901 -55.71 52.33 43.13
C TYR A 901 -56.92 52.34 44.07
N LYS A 902 -58.08 51.83 43.66
CA LYS A 902 -59.33 51.96 44.46
C LYS A 902 -59.65 50.84 45.43
N LYS A 903 -58.85 49.76 45.54
CA LYS A 903 -59.03 48.75 46.62
C LYS A 903 -57.69 48.28 47.21
N SER A 904 -57.34 48.92 48.33
CA SER A 904 -56.64 48.39 49.53
C SER A 904 -55.33 47.58 49.41
N TYR A 905 -54.27 48.20 49.95
CA TYR A 905 -53.12 47.65 50.70
C TYR A 905 -52.40 46.41 50.16
N THR A 906 -51.47 46.60 49.22
CA THR A 906 -50.31 45.70 49.09
C THR A 906 -49.07 46.51 48.73
N ASN A 907 -48.09 46.56 49.65
CA ASN A 907 -46.74 46.98 49.30
C ASN A 907 -46.15 45.91 48.38
N LEU A 908 -45.69 46.29 47.19
CA LEU A 908 -44.88 45.44 46.32
C LEU A 908 -43.54 45.19 47.02
N THR A 909 -43.39 44.06 47.69
CA THR A 909 -42.19 43.76 48.50
C THR A 909 -41.13 42.96 47.75
N HIS A 910 -41.50 42.22 46.69
CA HIS A 910 -40.59 41.32 45.98
C HIS A 910 -40.94 41.20 44.50
N ILE A 911 -39.94 41.29 43.62
CA ILE A 911 -40.05 41.04 42.17
C ILE A 911 -38.92 40.10 41.77
N ASN A 912 -39.25 38.98 41.10
CA ASN A 912 -38.28 37.98 40.66
C ASN A 912 -38.04 38.09 39.16
N PHE A 913 -36.77 38.01 38.73
CA PHE A 913 -36.37 38.05 37.32
C PHE A 913 -35.53 36.82 36.96
N PHE A 914 -35.65 36.35 35.72
CA PHE A 914 -34.75 35.34 35.16
C PHE A 914 -33.89 35.98 34.07
N VAL A 915 -32.56 35.97 34.26
CA VAL A 915 -31.61 36.65 33.37
C VAL A 915 -30.65 35.65 32.76
N GLN A 916 -30.60 35.60 31.43
CA GLN A 916 -29.66 34.76 30.71
C GLN A 916 -28.23 35.31 30.83
N LYS A 917 -27.24 34.41 30.87
CA LYS A 917 -25.82 34.76 30.96
C LYS A 917 -25.41 35.64 29.77
N GLY A 918 -24.95 36.86 30.04
CA GLY A 918 -24.60 37.87 29.04
C GLY A 918 -25.61 39.02 28.87
N SER A 919 -26.78 38.95 29.52
CA SER A 919 -27.81 39.99 29.48
C SER A 919 -27.72 40.96 30.66
N SER A 920 -28.30 42.16 30.51
CA SER A 920 -28.47 43.15 31.57
C SER A 920 -29.94 43.58 31.69
N ILE A 921 -30.35 44.02 32.87
CA ILE A 921 -31.68 44.58 33.14
C ILE A 921 -31.53 46.02 33.58
N MET A 922 -32.34 46.94 33.01
CA MET A 922 -32.43 48.32 33.47
C MET A 922 -33.75 48.52 34.20
N LEU A 923 -33.68 48.99 35.45
CA LEU A 923 -34.83 49.37 36.27
C LEU A 923 -34.95 50.89 36.27
N GLN A 924 -36.14 51.42 35.95
CA GLN A 924 -36.38 52.86 35.90
C GLN A 924 -37.74 53.21 36.51
N THR A 925 -37.79 54.27 37.33
CA THR A 925 -39.05 54.80 37.87
C THR A 925 -39.68 55.80 36.90
N ASN A 926 -40.99 55.76 36.77
CA ASN A 926 -41.71 56.55 35.76
C ASN A 926 -42.15 57.90 36.36
N LYS A 927 -41.26 58.91 36.37
CA LYS A 927 -41.63 60.30 36.63
C LYS A 927 -41.60 61.10 35.32
N SER A 928 -42.61 61.96 35.13
CA SER A 928 -42.71 62.91 34.01
C SER A 928 -41.59 63.97 34.01
N THR A 929 -40.75 64.04 35.04
CA THR A 929 -39.51 64.81 35.08
C THR A 929 -38.42 64.03 35.82
N GLY A 930 -37.46 63.46 35.07
CA GLY A 930 -36.17 62.98 35.59
C GLY A 930 -36.19 61.77 36.55
N GLY A 931 -36.79 60.64 36.16
CA GLY A 931 -36.78 59.40 36.96
C GLY A 931 -35.39 58.75 37.10
N ALA A 932 -35.08 58.22 38.28
CA ALA A 932 -33.85 57.48 38.55
C ALA A 932 -33.83 56.13 37.83
N SER A 933 -32.68 55.75 37.26
CA SER A 933 -32.47 54.46 36.60
C SER A 933 -31.25 53.73 37.14
N LYS A 934 -31.32 52.40 37.20
CA LYS A 934 -30.23 51.52 37.63
C LYS A 934 -30.14 50.31 36.70
N THR A 935 -28.96 50.06 36.14
CA THR A 935 -28.69 48.89 35.30
C THR A 935 -27.97 47.82 36.11
N LEU A 936 -28.44 46.58 36.03
CA LEU A 936 -27.89 45.40 36.70
C LEU A 936 -27.43 44.38 35.66
N ASN A 937 -26.19 43.90 35.79
CA ASN A 937 -25.63 42.91 34.88
C ASN A 937 -25.72 41.50 35.48
N TYR A 938 -25.58 40.47 34.65
CA TYR A 938 -25.65 39.06 35.09
C TYR A 938 -24.76 38.73 36.31
N ASN A 939 -23.56 39.31 36.41
CA ASN A 939 -22.66 39.06 37.53
C ASN A 939 -23.15 39.71 38.84
N ASP A 940 -23.76 40.90 38.78
CA ASP A 940 -24.32 41.60 39.95
C ASP A 940 -25.51 40.83 40.56
N ILE A 941 -26.29 40.15 39.71
CA ILE A 941 -27.46 39.35 40.06
C ILE A 941 -27.05 37.95 40.57
N LYS A 942 -25.93 37.43 40.08
CA LYS A 942 -25.41 36.10 40.46
C LYS A 942 -24.80 36.09 41.87
N GLU A 943 -24.18 37.19 42.30
CA GLU A 943 -23.50 37.25 43.61
C GLU A 943 -24.43 37.59 44.78
N ASN A 944 -25.49 38.38 44.56
CA ASN A 944 -26.46 38.73 45.61
C ASN A 944 -27.80 38.01 45.40
N LYS A 945 -28.07 36.98 46.22
CA LYS A 945 -29.32 36.18 46.16
C LYS A 945 -30.61 36.98 46.48
N GLN A 946 -30.47 38.15 47.11
CA GLN A 946 -31.53 39.14 47.33
C GLN A 946 -30.89 40.53 47.22
N MET A 947 -31.54 41.45 46.51
CA MET A 947 -31.10 42.84 46.40
C MET A 947 -32.24 43.78 46.79
N ILE A 948 -31.97 44.69 47.72
CA ILE A 948 -32.86 45.81 48.06
C ILE A 948 -32.45 46.98 47.16
N VAL A 949 -33.39 47.47 46.35
CA VAL A 949 -33.20 48.68 45.54
C VAL A 949 -34.13 49.73 46.11
N ASP A 950 -33.61 50.58 47.00
CA ASP A 950 -34.35 51.73 47.51
C ASP A 950 -34.43 52.81 46.43
N PHE A 951 -35.66 53.13 46.01
CA PHE A 951 -35.96 54.34 45.28
C PHE A 951 -36.57 55.33 46.27
N ASP A 952 -35.87 56.44 46.52
CA ASP A 952 -36.38 57.45 47.45
C ASP A 952 -37.71 58.06 46.99
N ALA A 953 -38.64 58.06 47.94
CA ALA A 953 -39.84 58.90 48.08
C ALA A 953 -41.10 58.56 47.25
N TYR A 954 -42.03 57.92 47.98
CA TYR A 954 -43.49 58.08 47.99
C TYR A 954 -44.24 58.04 46.65
N GLN A 955 -44.97 56.92 46.50
CA GLN A 955 -46.07 56.55 45.58
C GLN A 955 -45.68 55.60 44.45
#